data_AF-A0A6L6R7M7-F1
#
_entry.id   AF-A0A6L6R7M7-F1
#
_cell.length_a   1.000
_cell.length_b   1.000
_cell.length_c   1.000
_cell.angle_alpha   90.00
_cell.angle_beta   90.00
_cell.angle_gamma   90.00
#
_symmetry.space_group_name_H-M   'P 1'
#
loop_
_entity.id
_entity.type
_entity.pdbx_description
1 polymer ?
#
loop_
_entity_poly.entity_id
_entity_poly.type
_entity_poly.pdbx_seq_one_letter_code
_entity_poly.pdbx_strand_id
1 'polypeptide(L)'
;MPDLDSLPGIRELRTRTRGDARVFVTVLDGEARIEHPAYVGANVVAHRGYWLDDREAGSFGTAHATHIASIMFGQPGSEVEGLVPDCRGLLLGAGVDEETVEDELGIARAIEFALAQGARIIHCAFCHPSQTGKAQSWIADAVRKAEEYGAVIIAPAGNDYGELWCVPSALPTVLAVGALADDGAPMHFTNFGSRYDGHSIMGPGENVLGASTDGDVVRENGTSVAAPVVTAIIAALTSAVIQAGGPLDPQRVRRVLLETARPCTGAGADRCIGGEVAVDRAIAVLLDGMTVEAARRAFPDGPCAPDAPSAIPEAVAPKTGMPPHSNAVHHPEVPPDPREVYKREERGPAAPGAVEVSSITPSLRYPAIAFVIGSVSVEFPDETTREMFAEAMGSTLVPTDGRLDDVEQLVAHLDQFPADARRLTWVVSLDGEPRYRVRPVGVYAREVFDTLAALVLGSARGEITVASIPGEALDDMTILADGTVVRDLRVASLRGIYGWHPEQVARQSLATLHMNAGAPAVTDLDPLPMVSTDVGRATAEDGSVLESDGAQLLDWPRLRVPASAEVEAAVTDFLRLVYFRAHQEPEVSRERALNFVATNGYQVSAAFLDAMNDGLEYVDHRLEYSPFARVGGSCWDVVLCFRDPEDARRADREYRLTVDVVEPLPVTVGRLRAWAGTR
;
A
#
# COMPACT_ATOMS: atom_id res chain seq x y z
N MET A 1 11.91 -17.43 15.10
CA MET A 1 10.75 -18.06 15.74
C MET A 1 10.53 -17.31 17.03
N PRO A 2 9.46 -16.53 17.14
CA PRO A 2 8.75 -16.36 18.37
C PRO A 2 7.60 -17.34 18.25
N ASP A 3 7.79 -18.48 18.89
CA ASP A 3 6.65 -19.21 19.41
C ASP A 3 5.79 -18.21 20.20
N LEU A 4 4.45 -18.24 20.11
CA LEU A 4 3.59 -17.36 20.91
C LEU A 4 3.93 -17.42 22.41
N ASP A 5 4.51 -18.53 22.85
CA ASP A 5 5.08 -18.75 24.17
C ASP A 5 6.23 -17.81 24.57
N SER A 6 6.88 -17.12 23.63
CA SER A 6 7.91 -16.12 23.91
C SER A 6 7.34 -14.80 24.39
N LEU A 7 6.05 -14.53 24.13
CA LEU A 7 5.38 -13.33 24.59
C LEU A 7 5.14 -13.42 26.12
N PRO A 8 5.64 -12.45 26.92
CA PRO A 8 5.52 -12.49 28.38
C PRO A 8 4.07 -12.64 28.85
N GLY A 9 3.81 -13.69 29.63
CA GLY A 9 2.49 -14.00 30.19
C GLY A 9 1.65 -15.01 29.41
N ILE A 10 1.99 -15.36 28.16
CA ILE A 10 1.21 -16.36 27.39
C ILE A 10 1.25 -17.75 28.04
N ARG A 11 2.43 -18.21 28.45
CA ARG A 11 2.56 -19.51 29.14
C ARG A 11 1.73 -19.55 30.43
N GLU A 12 1.77 -18.48 31.21
CA GLU A 12 0.96 -18.37 32.41
C GLU A 12 -0.53 -18.39 32.06
N LEU A 13 -0.95 -17.63 31.06
CA LEU A 13 -2.35 -17.59 30.61
C LEU A 13 -2.85 -18.98 30.20
N ARG A 14 -2.04 -19.75 29.45
CA ARG A 14 -2.35 -21.14 29.05
C ARG A 14 -2.50 -22.07 30.26
N THR A 15 -1.81 -21.83 31.38
CA THR A 15 -2.04 -22.60 32.62
C THR A 15 -3.37 -22.27 33.30
N ARG A 16 -3.88 -21.05 33.10
CA ARG A 16 -5.14 -20.61 33.70
C ARG A 16 -6.35 -21.01 32.84
N THR A 17 -6.20 -21.07 31.52
CA THR A 17 -7.31 -21.39 30.60
C THR A 17 -6.83 -21.87 29.24
N ARG A 18 -7.70 -22.60 28.54
CA ARG A 18 -7.59 -22.90 27.09
C ARG A 18 -8.78 -22.35 26.29
N GLY A 19 -9.56 -21.45 26.90
CA GLY A 19 -10.85 -21.01 26.41
C GLY A 19 -12.01 -21.46 27.29
N ASP A 20 -13.17 -20.82 27.13
CA ASP A 20 -14.43 -21.17 27.76
C ASP A 20 -15.53 -21.11 26.70
N ALA A 21 -16.38 -22.15 26.60
CA ALA A 21 -17.42 -22.22 25.58
C ALA A 21 -18.47 -21.09 25.66
N ARG A 22 -18.53 -20.35 26.78
CA ARG A 22 -19.37 -19.13 26.90
C ARG A 22 -18.77 -17.92 26.20
N VAL A 23 -17.46 -17.93 25.91
CA VAL A 23 -16.78 -16.91 25.10
C VAL A 23 -16.99 -17.28 23.64
N PHE A 24 -17.75 -16.43 22.94
CA PHE A 24 -18.07 -16.61 21.54
C PHE A 24 -17.32 -15.59 20.67
N VAL A 25 -16.42 -16.12 19.84
CA VAL A 25 -15.58 -15.36 18.91
C VAL A 25 -16.10 -15.58 17.49
N THR A 26 -16.33 -14.51 16.74
CA THR A 26 -16.65 -14.58 15.30
C THR A 26 -15.47 -14.05 14.50
N VAL A 27 -15.08 -14.76 13.45
CA VAL A 27 -14.02 -14.41 12.50
C VAL A 27 -14.69 -14.01 11.19
N LEU A 28 -14.51 -12.76 10.78
CA LEU A 28 -14.97 -12.21 9.50
C LEU A 28 -13.77 -12.24 8.54
N ASP A 29 -13.81 -13.14 7.56
CA ASP A 29 -12.74 -13.36 6.59
C ASP A 29 -13.32 -14.05 5.34
N GLY A 30 -12.49 -14.70 4.53
CA GLY A 30 -12.91 -15.68 3.52
C GLY A 30 -13.50 -16.96 4.13
N GLU A 31 -13.71 -17.96 3.28
CA GLU A 31 -14.29 -19.24 3.68
C GLU A 31 -13.21 -20.21 4.18
N ALA A 32 -13.06 -20.34 5.50
CA ALA A 32 -12.07 -21.24 6.08
C ALA A 32 -12.39 -22.73 5.84
N ARG A 33 -11.35 -23.55 5.61
CA ARG A 33 -11.47 -25.02 5.48
C ARG A 33 -11.56 -25.67 6.87
N ILE A 34 -12.78 -25.83 7.38
CA ILE A 34 -13.03 -26.44 8.69
C ILE A 34 -12.69 -27.94 8.75
N GLU A 35 -12.56 -28.60 7.61
CA GLU A 35 -12.15 -29.99 7.50
C GLU A 35 -10.65 -30.20 7.77
N HIS A 36 -9.87 -29.13 7.90
CA HIS A 36 -8.45 -29.20 8.22
C HIS A 36 -8.20 -29.96 9.54
N PRO A 37 -7.19 -30.84 9.63
CA PRO A 37 -6.91 -31.62 10.85
C PRO A 37 -6.77 -30.79 12.13
N ALA A 38 -6.27 -29.56 12.00
CA ALA A 38 -6.13 -28.61 13.11
C ALA A 38 -7.47 -28.28 13.83
N TYR A 39 -8.63 -28.44 13.18
CA TYR A 39 -9.92 -28.11 13.78
C TYR A 39 -10.71 -29.33 14.28
N VAL A 40 -10.16 -30.53 14.18
CA VAL A 40 -10.85 -31.75 14.61
C VAL A 40 -11.10 -31.71 16.11
N GLY A 41 -12.37 -31.53 16.51
CA GLY A 41 -12.79 -31.39 17.91
C GLY A 41 -13.03 -29.94 18.36
N ALA A 42 -12.71 -28.95 17.52
CA ALA A 42 -12.98 -27.55 17.81
C ALA A 42 -14.50 -27.25 17.79
N ASN A 43 -14.96 -26.40 18.71
CA ASN A 43 -16.33 -25.91 18.74
C ASN A 43 -16.52 -24.72 17.77
N VAL A 44 -16.22 -24.96 16.49
CA VAL A 44 -16.28 -23.98 15.42
C VAL A 44 -17.32 -24.38 14.38
N VAL A 45 -18.02 -23.38 13.84
CA VAL A 45 -18.93 -23.58 12.71
C VAL A 45 -18.58 -22.59 11.60
N ALA A 46 -18.57 -23.05 10.36
CA ALA A 46 -18.46 -22.19 9.20
C ALA A 46 -19.85 -21.72 8.74
N HIS A 47 -19.95 -20.46 8.32
CA HIS A 47 -21.15 -19.91 7.73
C HIS A 47 -20.78 -18.99 6.56
N ARG A 48 -21.54 -19.07 5.47
CA ARG A 48 -21.43 -18.15 4.35
C ARG A 48 -22.46 -17.03 4.51
N GLY A 49 -22.03 -15.77 4.40
CA GLY A 49 -22.94 -14.64 4.46
C GLY A 49 -23.99 -14.67 3.33
N TYR A 50 -25.26 -14.46 3.66
CA TYR A 50 -26.37 -14.47 2.69
C TYR A 50 -26.30 -13.33 1.64
N TRP A 51 -25.41 -12.35 1.86
CA TRP A 51 -25.18 -11.21 0.97
C TRP A 51 -24.09 -11.48 -0.08
N LEU A 52 -23.43 -12.63 -0.03
CA LEU A 52 -22.45 -13.03 -1.03
C LEU A 52 -23.16 -13.70 -2.21
N ASP A 53 -22.71 -13.40 -3.43
CA ASP A 53 -23.17 -14.09 -4.64
C ASP A 53 -22.79 -15.58 -4.61
N ASP A 54 -23.39 -16.41 -5.47
CA ASP A 54 -23.11 -17.87 -5.56
C ASP A 54 -21.73 -18.22 -6.16
N ARG A 55 -20.78 -17.28 -6.20
CA ARG A 55 -19.41 -17.49 -6.71
C ARG A 55 -18.60 -18.37 -5.75
N GLU A 56 -17.74 -19.25 -6.30
CA GLU A 56 -16.80 -20.00 -5.48
C GLU A 56 -15.87 -19.06 -4.69
N ALA A 57 -15.52 -19.44 -3.47
CA ALA A 57 -14.56 -18.67 -2.68
C ALA A 57 -13.18 -18.70 -3.34
N GLY A 58 -12.54 -17.53 -3.42
CA GLY A 58 -11.17 -17.42 -3.91
C GLY A 58 -10.20 -18.25 -3.07
N SER A 59 -9.18 -18.82 -3.72
CA SER A 59 -8.13 -19.61 -3.06
C SER A 59 -7.40 -18.80 -1.98
N PHE A 60 -7.13 -17.53 -2.24
CA PHE A 60 -6.48 -16.63 -1.30
C PHE A 60 -7.28 -16.45 0.00
N GLY A 61 -8.53 -15.97 -0.09
CA GLY A 61 -9.37 -15.74 1.09
C GLY A 61 -9.64 -17.02 1.89
N THR A 62 -9.71 -18.17 1.21
CA THR A 62 -9.82 -19.49 1.85
C THR A 62 -8.55 -19.81 2.66
N ALA A 63 -7.37 -19.58 2.09
CA ALA A 63 -6.09 -19.83 2.76
C ALA A 63 -5.87 -18.88 3.93
N HIS A 64 -6.12 -17.60 3.74
CA HIS A 64 -6.02 -16.58 4.77
C HIS A 64 -6.95 -16.88 5.95
N ALA A 65 -8.24 -17.17 5.70
CA ALA A 65 -9.21 -17.49 6.74
C ALA A 65 -8.84 -18.78 7.51
N THR A 66 -8.28 -19.77 6.81
CA THR A 66 -7.78 -21.01 7.42
C THR A 66 -6.57 -20.73 8.32
N HIS A 67 -5.62 -19.91 7.86
CA HIS A 67 -4.49 -19.51 8.69
C HIS A 67 -4.96 -18.78 9.96
N ILE A 68 -5.74 -17.72 9.79
CA ILE A 68 -6.26 -16.86 10.86
C ILE A 68 -7.07 -17.64 11.90
N ALA A 69 -7.98 -18.50 11.45
CA ALA A 69 -8.80 -19.30 12.37
C ALA A 69 -7.97 -20.31 13.18
N SER A 70 -6.86 -20.82 12.63
CA SER A 70 -6.01 -21.80 13.32
C SER A 70 -5.25 -21.20 14.50
N ILE A 71 -4.84 -19.93 14.42
CA ILE A 71 -4.19 -19.17 15.51
C ILE A 71 -5.08 -19.15 16.76
N MET A 72 -6.40 -19.10 16.58
CA MET A 72 -7.37 -19.08 17.67
C MET A 72 -7.79 -20.49 18.11
N PHE A 73 -8.23 -21.34 17.16
CA PHE A 73 -9.00 -22.54 17.47
C PHE A 73 -8.28 -23.87 17.20
N GLY A 74 -7.04 -23.83 16.71
CA GLY A 74 -6.24 -25.02 16.46
C GLY A 74 -6.17 -25.92 17.69
N GLN A 75 -6.52 -27.19 17.54
CA GLN A 75 -6.73 -28.10 18.67
C GLN A 75 -5.41 -28.61 19.26
N PRO A 76 -5.36 -28.86 20.58
CA PRO A 76 -4.18 -29.45 21.21
C PRO A 76 -3.79 -30.78 20.58
N GLY A 77 -2.49 -30.98 20.34
CA GLY A 77 -1.96 -32.17 19.67
C GLY A 77 -2.11 -32.18 18.15
N SER A 78 -2.65 -31.11 17.54
CA SER A 78 -2.57 -30.87 16.11
C SER A 78 -1.28 -30.12 15.75
N GLU A 79 -1.02 -29.91 14.46
CA GLU A 79 0.18 -29.21 14.00
C GLU A 79 0.17 -27.70 14.32
N VAL A 80 -0.99 -27.13 14.62
CA VAL A 80 -1.15 -25.73 15.08
C VAL A 80 -2.01 -25.71 16.33
N GLU A 81 -1.40 -25.41 17.48
CA GLU A 81 -2.13 -25.24 18.74
C GLU A 81 -2.55 -23.78 18.94
N GLY A 82 -3.82 -23.51 18.68
CA GLY A 82 -4.44 -22.22 18.93
C GLY A 82 -4.38 -21.82 20.40
N LEU A 83 -4.57 -20.53 20.67
CA LEU A 83 -4.55 -20.00 22.05
C LEU A 83 -5.86 -20.25 22.80
N VAL A 84 -6.98 -20.40 22.09
CA VAL A 84 -8.34 -20.60 22.67
C VAL A 84 -9.12 -21.76 22.02
N PRO A 85 -8.57 -22.98 21.99
CA PRO A 85 -9.21 -24.14 21.34
C PRO A 85 -10.57 -24.53 21.95
N ASP A 86 -10.83 -24.20 23.22
CA ASP A 86 -12.07 -24.56 23.93
C ASP A 86 -13.16 -23.46 23.84
N CYS A 87 -12.91 -22.34 23.15
CA CYS A 87 -13.90 -21.30 22.89
C CYS A 87 -14.91 -21.70 21.80
N ARG A 88 -16.07 -21.04 21.78
CA ARG A 88 -17.02 -21.16 20.66
C ARG A 88 -16.58 -20.24 19.52
N GLY A 89 -16.51 -20.76 18.30
CA GLY A 89 -16.13 -20.02 17.10
C GLY A 89 -17.20 -20.00 16.00
N LEU A 90 -17.34 -18.88 15.31
CA LEU A 90 -18.07 -18.76 14.05
C LEU A 90 -17.12 -18.20 13.00
N LEU A 91 -16.84 -18.98 11.96
CA LEU A 91 -16.04 -18.57 10.81
C LEU A 91 -17.01 -18.09 9.73
N LEU A 92 -17.10 -16.77 9.54
CA LEU A 92 -18.08 -16.14 8.67
C LEU A 92 -17.39 -15.64 7.40
N GLY A 93 -17.68 -16.29 6.28
CA GLY A 93 -17.32 -15.82 4.96
C GLY A 93 -18.03 -14.49 4.69
N ALA A 94 -17.27 -13.40 4.62
CA ALA A 94 -17.78 -12.03 4.63
C ALA A 94 -17.23 -11.13 3.51
N GLY A 95 -16.24 -11.59 2.72
CA GLY A 95 -15.65 -10.88 1.58
C GLY A 95 -15.29 -11.82 0.43
N VAL A 96 -15.37 -11.31 -0.81
CA VAL A 96 -15.14 -12.05 -2.06
C VAL A 96 -13.79 -11.58 -2.64
N ASP A 97 -12.93 -12.53 -3.05
CA ASP A 97 -11.91 -12.52 -4.13
C ASP A 97 -10.98 -11.29 -4.37
N GLU A 98 -9.73 -11.59 -4.76
CA GLU A 98 -8.66 -10.70 -5.26
C GLU A 98 -9.13 -9.57 -6.21
N GLU A 99 -10.24 -9.75 -6.93
CA GLU A 99 -10.80 -8.76 -7.87
C GLU A 99 -11.88 -7.82 -7.29
N THR A 100 -12.40 -8.07 -6.08
CA THR A 100 -13.42 -7.22 -5.45
C THR A 100 -12.91 -6.58 -4.18
N VAL A 101 -12.61 -5.28 -4.29
CA VAL A 101 -12.40 -4.35 -3.17
C VAL A 101 -13.33 -4.69 -2.01
N GLU A 102 -12.76 -4.90 -0.83
CA GLU A 102 -13.45 -5.23 0.42
C GLU A 102 -14.65 -4.29 0.66
N ASP A 103 -15.85 -4.73 0.28
CA ASP A 103 -17.04 -3.90 0.35
C ASP A 103 -17.42 -3.61 1.80
N GLU A 104 -17.33 -2.34 2.23
CA GLU A 104 -17.71 -1.89 3.57
C GLU A 104 -19.15 -2.29 3.92
N LEU A 105 -20.06 -2.42 2.94
CA LEU A 105 -21.41 -2.90 3.17
C LEU A 105 -21.46 -4.39 3.52
N GLY A 106 -20.64 -5.22 2.86
CA GLY A 106 -20.45 -6.63 3.21
C GLY A 106 -19.94 -6.80 4.64
N ILE A 107 -18.92 -6.02 5.00
CA ILE A 107 -18.34 -6.02 6.36
C ILE A 107 -19.39 -5.58 7.40
N ALA A 108 -20.16 -4.52 7.12
CA ALA A 108 -21.22 -4.05 8.01
C ALA A 108 -22.28 -5.13 8.26
N ARG A 109 -22.74 -5.81 7.21
CA ARG A 109 -23.68 -6.93 7.32
C ARG A 109 -23.11 -8.10 8.13
N ALA A 110 -21.83 -8.38 7.95
CA ALA A 110 -21.11 -9.43 8.68
C ALA A 110 -21.03 -9.12 10.18
N ILE A 111 -20.71 -7.87 10.54
CA ILE A 111 -20.72 -7.39 11.94
C ILE A 111 -22.12 -7.55 12.53
N GLU A 112 -23.17 -7.07 11.85
CA GLU A 112 -24.55 -7.18 12.35
C GLU A 112 -24.99 -8.64 12.51
N PHE A 113 -24.61 -9.51 11.58
CA PHE A 113 -24.87 -10.94 11.68
C PHE A 113 -24.16 -11.55 12.89
N ALA A 114 -22.88 -11.25 13.11
CA ALA A 114 -22.12 -11.73 14.27
C ALA A 114 -22.77 -11.32 15.60
N LEU A 115 -23.23 -10.06 15.71
CA LEU A 115 -23.97 -9.57 16.87
C LEU A 115 -25.29 -10.32 17.06
N ALA A 116 -26.03 -10.57 15.98
CA ALA A 116 -27.29 -11.33 16.02
C ALA A 116 -27.08 -12.79 16.47
N GLN A 117 -25.92 -13.40 16.19
CA GLN A 117 -25.53 -14.71 16.72
C GLN A 117 -25.12 -14.67 18.20
N GLY A 118 -24.93 -13.46 18.77
CA GLY A 118 -24.56 -13.23 20.16
C GLY A 118 -23.05 -13.13 20.40
N ALA A 119 -22.24 -12.92 19.37
CA ALA A 119 -20.81 -12.75 19.51
C ALA A 119 -20.47 -11.46 20.27
N ARG A 120 -19.49 -11.53 21.17
CA ARG A 120 -18.96 -10.35 21.89
C ARG A 120 -17.49 -10.07 21.60
N ILE A 121 -16.85 -10.94 20.82
CA ILE A 121 -15.51 -10.74 20.28
C ILE A 121 -15.64 -11.00 18.77
N ILE A 122 -15.36 -9.98 17.97
CA ILE A 122 -15.46 -10.04 16.51
C ILE A 122 -14.06 -9.72 15.97
N HIS A 123 -13.43 -10.71 15.36
CA HIS A 123 -12.22 -10.51 14.57
C HIS A 123 -12.63 -10.15 13.15
N CYS A 124 -12.25 -8.96 12.69
CA CYS A 124 -12.45 -8.52 11.33
C CYS A 124 -11.10 -8.54 10.63
N ALA A 125 -10.86 -9.54 9.78
CA ALA A 125 -9.59 -9.72 9.08
C ALA A 125 -9.40 -8.73 7.91
N PHE A 126 -10.44 -7.96 7.58
CA PHE A 126 -10.46 -6.99 6.49
C PHE A 126 -9.79 -5.65 6.85
N CYS A 127 -9.15 -5.07 5.84
CA CYS A 127 -8.66 -3.70 5.80
C CYS A 127 -9.13 -3.06 4.48
N HIS A 128 -10.23 -2.30 4.53
CA HIS A 128 -10.61 -1.45 3.39
C HIS A 128 -9.73 -0.19 3.43
N PRO A 129 -8.78 0.00 2.49
CA PRO A 129 -7.82 1.09 2.59
C PRO A 129 -8.49 2.45 2.40
N SER A 130 -8.15 3.39 3.27
CA SER A 130 -8.77 4.72 3.37
C SER A 130 -7.72 5.78 3.69
N GLN A 131 -7.58 6.76 2.79
CA GLN A 131 -6.69 7.91 2.97
C GLN A 131 -7.19 8.95 3.95
N THR A 132 -8.38 8.76 4.54
CA THR A 132 -8.90 9.68 5.57
C THR A 132 -9.20 8.98 6.88
N GLY A 133 -9.21 7.64 6.89
CA GLY A 133 -9.76 6.82 7.98
C GLY A 133 -11.27 7.00 8.18
N LYS A 134 -11.95 7.74 7.29
CA LYS A 134 -13.40 7.86 7.33
C LYS A 134 -14.02 6.64 6.68
N ALA A 135 -15.09 6.15 7.30
CA ALA A 135 -15.87 5.04 6.81
C ALA A 135 -17.26 5.51 6.35
N GLN A 136 -17.92 4.69 5.55
CA GLN A 136 -19.30 4.89 5.16
C GLN A 136 -20.24 4.73 6.38
N SER A 137 -21.39 5.41 6.32
CA SER A 137 -22.31 5.48 7.47
C SER A 137 -22.76 4.12 8.01
N TRP A 138 -22.95 3.12 7.14
CA TRP A 138 -23.43 1.79 7.54
C TRP A 138 -22.41 0.98 8.33
N ILE A 139 -21.14 0.98 7.94
CA ILE A 139 -20.10 0.29 8.71
C ILE A 139 -19.80 1.04 10.01
N ALA A 140 -19.83 2.37 10.00
CA ALA A 140 -19.74 3.17 11.22
C ALA A 140 -20.90 2.87 12.18
N ASP A 141 -22.12 2.73 11.68
CA ASP A 141 -23.29 2.33 12.47
C ASP A 141 -23.21 0.91 12.98
N ALA A 142 -22.72 -0.05 12.18
CA ALA A 142 -22.52 -1.43 12.62
C ALA A 142 -21.47 -1.52 13.74
N VAL A 143 -20.37 -0.78 13.61
CA VAL A 143 -19.32 -0.66 14.64
C VAL A 143 -19.87 -0.02 15.92
N ARG A 144 -20.67 1.04 15.81
CA ARG A 144 -21.35 1.65 16.97
C ARG A 144 -22.33 0.68 17.64
N LYS A 145 -23.12 -0.07 16.87
CA LYS A 145 -24.02 -1.11 17.41
C LYS A 145 -23.25 -2.19 18.16
N ALA A 146 -22.08 -2.58 17.65
CA ALA A 146 -21.23 -3.56 18.33
C ALA A 146 -20.74 -3.04 19.69
N GLU A 147 -20.32 -1.78 19.77
CA GLU A 147 -19.94 -1.15 21.04
C GLU A 147 -21.13 -1.09 22.02
N GLU A 148 -22.30 -0.64 21.57
CA GLU A 148 -23.54 -0.59 22.38
C GLU A 148 -23.95 -1.97 22.90
N TYR A 149 -23.68 -3.04 22.13
CA TYR A 149 -23.92 -4.43 22.52
C TYR A 149 -22.86 -4.98 23.50
N GLY A 150 -21.79 -4.22 23.76
CA GLY A 150 -20.65 -4.64 24.58
C GLY A 150 -19.72 -5.64 23.87
N ALA A 151 -19.76 -5.69 22.54
CA ALA A 151 -18.84 -6.46 21.72
C ALA A 151 -17.57 -5.67 21.42
N VAL A 152 -16.43 -6.34 21.35
CA VAL A 152 -15.16 -5.78 20.86
C VAL A 152 -14.96 -6.21 19.42
N ILE A 153 -14.70 -5.26 18.53
CA ILE A 153 -14.21 -5.54 17.18
C ILE A 153 -12.69 -5.35 17.19
N ILE A 154 -11.95 -6.30 16.64
CA ILE A 154 -10.50 -6.26 16.47
C ILE A 154 -10.20 -6.35 14.98
N ALA A 155 -9.38 -5.44 14.45
CA ALA A 155 -9.06 -5.40 13.02
C ALA A 155 -7.59 -4.99 12.79
N PRO A 156 -6.96 -5.45 11.70
CA PRO A 156 -5.60 -5.09 11.36
C PRO A 156 -5.48 -3.60 11.03
N ALA A 157 -4.34 -2.99 11.37
CA ALA A 157 -4.04 -1.61 10.99
C ALA A 157 -3.68 -1.46 9.50
N GLY A 158 -3.27 -2.55 8.83
CA GLY A 158 -2.86 -2.59 7.43
C GLY A 158 -1.35 -2.60 7.21
N ASN A 159 -0.96 -2.89 5.98
CA ASN A 159 0.42 -3.21 5.59
C ASN A 159 0.94 -2.24 4.50
N ASP A 160 0.46 -0.99 4.51
CA ASP A 160 0.66 0.03 3.47
C ASP A 160 1.75 1.06 3.85
N TYR A 161 2.73 0.68 4.67
CA TYR A 161 3.86 1.53 5.10
C TYR A 161 3.46 2.84 5.81
N GLY A 162 2.24 2.92 6.36
CA GLY A 162 1.73 4.14 7.00
C GLY A 162 1.09 5.13 6.03
N GLU A 163 0.92 4.78 4.75
CA GLU A 163 0.32 5.67 3.76
C GLU A 163 -1.21 5.72 3.83
N LEU A 164 -1.81 4.66 4.38
CA LEU A 164 -3.25 4.46 4.44
C LEU A 164 -3.69 4.12 5.86
N TRP A 165 -4.94 4.48 6.18
CA TRP A 165 -5.66 3.91 7.30
C TRP A 165 -6.56 2.78 6.79
N CYS A 166 -6.84 1.79 7.63
CA CYS A 166 -7.77 0.73 7.28
C CYS A 166 -9.13 0.98 7.91
N VAL A 167 -10.20 0.80 7.15
CA VAL A 167 -11.56 0.69 7.69
C VAL A 167 -11.89 -0.80 7.81
N PRO A 168 -12.33 -1.30 8.97
CA PRO A 168 -12.87 -0.55 10.10
C PRO A 168 -11.89 -0.18 11.22
N SER A 169 -10.61 -0.57 11.17
CA SER A 169 -9.68 -0.36 12.31
C SER A 169 -9.43 1.10 12.68
N ALA A 170 -9.57 2.04 11.74
CA ALA A 170 -9.48 3.48 11.96
C ALA A 170 -10.69 4.08 12.71
N LEU A 171 -11.74 3.30 12.95
CA LEU A 171 -12.91 3.74 13.71
C LEU A 171 -12.64 3.63 15.22
N PRO A 172 -12.94 4.67 16.04
CA PRO A 172 -12.45 4.78 17.43
C PRO A 172 -12.76 3.63 18.40
N THR A 173 -13.80 2.85 18.13
CA THR A 173 -14.28 1.79 19.03
C THR A 173 -13.77 0.40 18.61
N VAL A 174 -13.16 0.32 17.43
CA VAL A 174 -12.44 -0.86 16.94
C VAL A 174 -11.05 -0.87 17.55
N LEU A 175 -10.62 -2.03 18.04
CA LEU A 175 -9.24 -2.24 18.46
C LEU A 175 -8.38 -2.45 17.21
N ALA A 176 -7.62 -1.43 16.83
CA ALA A 176 -6.66 -1.54 15.73
C ALA A 176 -5.41 -2.31 16.18
N VAL A 177 -4.91 -3.23 15.34
CA VAL A 177 -3.73 -4.04 15.66
C VAL A 177 -2.62 -3.83 14.64
N GLY A 178 -1.49 -3.30 15.11
CA GLY A 178 -0.24 -3.23 14.35
C GLY A 178 0.64 -4.45 14.56
N ALA A 179 1.68 -4.60 13.72
CA ALA A 179 2.56 -5.77 13.71
C ALA A 179 3.95 -5.49 14.28
N LEU A 180 4.44 -6.39 15.12
CA LEU A 180 5.80 -6.42 15.64
C LEU A 180 6.60 -7.58 15.02
N ALA A 181 7.89 -7.34 14.83
CA ALA A 181 8.89 -8.34 14.52
C ALA A 181 9.23 -9.22 15.74
N ASP A 182 9.94 -10.32 15.49
CA ASP A 182 10.42 -11.28 16.50
C ASP A 182 11.23 -10.59 17.61
N ASP A 183 11.93 -9.51 17.27
CA ASP A 183 12.78 -8.71 18.17
C ASP A 183 12.02 -7.60 18.93
N GLY A 184 10.71 -7.49 18.71
CA GLY A 184 9.84 -6.48 19.32
C GLY A 184 9.81 -5.13 18.59
N ALA A 185 10.52 -4.97 17.47
CA ALA A 185 10.46 -3.76 16.67
C ALA A 185 9.17 -3.68 15.84
N PRO A 186 8.54 -2.50 15.66
CA PRO A 186 7.45 -2.34 14.71
C PRO A 186 7.84 -2.69 13.28
N MET A 187 7.07 -3.59 12.65
CA MET A 187 7.24 -4.01 11.27
C MET A 187 7.26 -2.80 10.33
N HIS A 188 8.20 -2.78 9.38
CA HIS A 188 8.39 -1.62 8.50
C HIS A 188 7.16 -1.29 7.64
N PHE A 189 6.32 -2.27 7.32
CA PHE A 189 5.08 -2.10 6.54
C PHE A 189 3.84 -1.76 7.38
N THR A 190 3.89 -1.87 8.71
CA THR A 190 2.68 -1.66 9.55
C THR A 190 2.18 -0.22 9.39
N ASN A 191 0.88 -0.04 9.17
CA ASN A 191 0.31 1.30 9.14
C ASN A 191 0.29 1.93 10.54
N PHE A 192 0.44 3.25 10.58
CA PHE A 192 0.48 4.05 11.81
C PHE A 192 -0.17 5.42 11.60
N GLY A 193 -0.27 6.22 12.67
CA GLY A 193 -0.79 7.58 12.62
C GLY A 193 -1.94 7.85 13.59
N SER A 194 -2.33 9.12 13.70
CA SER A 194 -3.20 9.62 14.78
C SER A 194 -4.62 9.06 14.80
N ARG A 195 -5.08 8.45 13.71
CA ARG A 195 -6.37 7.73 13.66
C ARG A 195 -6.40 6.46 14.50
N TYR A 196 -5.26 5.99 14.98
CA TYR A 196 -5.16 4.82 15.85
C TYR A 196 -5.01 5.19 17.34
N ASP A 197 -4.81 6.49 17.63
CA ASP A 197 -4.54 6.97 18.99
C ASP A 197 -5.67 6.61 19.97
N GLY A 198 -5.29 5.98 21.08
CA GLY A 198 -6.20 5.64 22.17
C GLY A 198 -7.06 4.39 21.94
N HIS A 199 -6.96 3.74 20.78
CA HIS A 199 -7.71 2.51 20.50
C HIS A 199 -6.91 1.46 19.70
N SER A 200 -5.58 1.52 19.76
CA SER A 200 -4.70 0.60 19.06
C SER A 200 -3.72 -0.13 19.97
N ILE A 201 -3.21 -1.26 19.51
CA ILE A 201 -2.17 -2.05 20.18
C ILE A 201 -1.28 -2.73 19.14
N MET A 202 -0.06 -3.09 19.52
CA MET A 202 0.89 -3.83 18.70
C MET A 202 0.92 -5.29 19.15
N GLY A 203 0.85 -6.22 18.19
CA GLY A 203 0.93 -7.67 18.45
C GLY A 203 2.03 -8.35 17.63
N PRO A 204 2.44 -9.58 18.00
CA PRO A 204 3.39 -10.37 17.21
C PRO A 204 2.85 -10.59 15.79
N GLY A 205 3.61 -10.15 14.79
CA GLY A 205 3.21 -10.22 13.38
C GLY A 205 4.27 -10.78 12.46
N GLU A 206 5.35 -11.37 13.00
CA GLU A 206 6.40 -12.07 12.26
C GLU A 206 6.40 -13.56 12.61
N ASN A 207 6.66 -14.38 11.60
CA ASN A 207 6.81 -15.83 11.72
C ASN A 207 5.61 -16.52 12.39
N VAL A 208 4.39 -15.99 12.22
CA VAL A 208 3.19 -16.50 12.89
C VAL A 208 2.76 -17.81 12.22
N LEU A 209 2.80 -18.90 12.99
CA LEU A 209 2.43 -20.24 12.52
C LEU A 209 0.91 -20.37 12.40
N GLY A 210 0.43 -20.91 11.27
CA GLY A 210 -0.96 -21.21 11.03
C GLY A 210 -1.15 -22.39 10.07
N ALA A 211 -2.39 -22.85 9.94
CA ALA A 211 -2.77 -23.95 9.06
C ALA A 211 -2.81 -23.49 7.59
N SER A 212 -2.31 -24.34 6.69
CA SER A 212 -2.43 -24.18 5.25
C SER A 212 -3.67 -24.91 4.72
N THR A 213 -4.15 -24.54 3.54
CA THR A 213 -5.27 -25.24 2.89
C THR A 213 -4.95 -26.67 2.47
N ASP A 214 -3.67 -27.00 2.33
CA ASP A 214 -3.20 -28.29 1.83
C ASP A 214 -3.07 -29.37 2.91
N GLY A 215 -3.37 -29.03 4.17
CA GLY A 215 -3.31 -29.95 5.30
C GLY A 215 -2.05 -29.82 6.15
N ASP A 216 -1.08 -29.01 5.71
CA ASP A 216 0.17 -28.70 6.40
C ASP A 216 0.08 -27.37 7.18
N VAL A 217 1.22 -26.87 7.67
CA VAL A 217 1.36 -25.58 8.36
C VAL A 217 2.27 -24.62 7.60
N VAL A 218 2.03 -23.32 7.75
CA VAL A 218 2.83 -22.25 7.13
C VAL A 218 3.07 -21.11 8.13
N ARG A 219 4.18 -20.39 7.96
CA ARG A 219 4.48 -19.18 8.73
C ARG A 219 4.27 -17.95 7.88
N GLU A 220 3.56 -16.98 8.44
CA GLU A 220 3.21 -15.74 7.78
C GLU A 220 3.59 -14.47 8.58
N ASN A 221 3.70 -13.35 7.85
CA ASN A 221 4.08 -12.04 8.38
C ASN A 221 3.05 -10.98 8.00
N GLY A 222 2.54 -10.17 8.93
CA GLY A 222 1.56 -9.11 8.62
C GLY A 222 0.74 -8.62 9.82
N THR A 223 0.07 -7.47 9.65
CA THR A 223 -0.96 -7.03 10.62
C THR A 223 -2.18 -7.97 10.63
N SER A 224 -2.48 -8.60 9.50
CA SER A 224 -3.52 -9.63 9.35
C SER A 224 -3.28 -10.87 10.20
N VAL A 225 -2.02 -11.23 10.49
CA VAL A 225 -1.68 -12.33 11.41
C VAL A 225 -1.41 -11.88 12.85
N ALA A 226 -1.09 -10.60 13.07
CA ALA A 226 -1.00 -10.02 14.42
C ALA A 226 -2.37 -9.81 15.08
N ALA A 227 -3.36 -9.34 14.30
CA ALA A 227 -4.73 -9.10 14.77
C ALA A 227 -5.41 -10.35 15.37
N PRO A 228 -5.34 -11.57 14.79
CA PRO A 228 -5.91 -12.76 15.40
C PRO A 228 -5.16 -13.22 16.65
N VAL A 229 -3.85 -12.99 16.77
CA VAL A 229 -3.12 -13.23 18.02
C VAL A 229 -3.68 -12.38 19.16
N VAL A 230 -3.87 -11.07 18.93
CA VAL A 230 -4.48 -10.17 19.92
C VAL A 230 -5.94 -10.55 20.21
N THR A 231 -6.69 -10.96 19.19
CA THR A 231 -8.07 -11.47 19.35
C THR A 231 -8.08 -12.68 20.28
N ALA A 232 -7.17 -13.63 20.06
CA ALA A 232 -7.07 -14.84 20.86
C ALA A 232 -6.66 -14.52 22.31
N ILE A 233 -5.77 -13.55 22.52
CA ILE A 233 -5.39 -13.05 23.86
C ILE A 233 -6.60 -12.47 24.59
N ILE A 234 -7.42 -11.66 23.92
CA ILE A 234 -8.65 -11.11 24.50
C ILE A 234 -9.63 -12.23 24.87
N ALA A 235 -9.82 -13.21 23.99
CA ALA A 235 -10.69 -14.36 24.26
C ALA A 235 -10.19 -15.21 25.43
N ALA A 236 -8.88 -15.45 25.52
CA ALA A 236 -8.26 -16.19 26.61
C ALA A 236 -8.38 -15.45 27.95
N LEU A 237 -8.03 -14.16 28.01
CA LEU A 237 -8.19 -13.35 29.22
C LEU A 237 -9.65 -13.28 29.66
N THR A 238 -10.59 -13.12 28.71
CA THR A 238 -12.03 -13.15 29.00
C THR A 238 -12.46 -14.50 29.59
N SER A 239 -11.95 -15.60 29.02
CA SER A 239 -12.21 -16.96 29.52
C SER A 239 -11.68 -17.16 30.94
N ALA A 240 -10.45 -16.72 31.21
CA ALA A 240 -9.83 -16.81 32.53
C ALA A 240 -10.59 -15.99 33.59
N VAL A 241 -11.04 -14.77 33.24
CA VAL A 241 -11.85 -13.92 34.14
C VAL A 241 -13.17 -14.62 34.49
N ILE A 242 -13.83 -15.20 33.50
CA ILE A 242 -15.09 -15.94 33.69
C ILE A 242 -14.88 -17.18 34.57
N GLN A 243 -13.80 -17.93 34.34
CA GLN A 243 -13.45 -19.11 35.13
C GLN A 243 -13.10 -18.75 36.58
N ALA A 244 -12.55 -17.55 36.81
CA ALA A 244 -12.34 -16.98 38.14
C ALA A 244 -13.62 -16.39 38.78
N GLY A 245 -14.79 -16.50 38.14
CA GLY A 245 -16.07 -16.02 38.66
C GLY A 245 -16.42 -14.57 38.31
N GLY A 246 -15.66 -13.94 37.41
CA GLY A 246 -15.95 -12.61 36.88
C GLY A 246 -17.00 -12.59 35.75
N PRO A 247 -17.43 -11.39 35.30
CA PRO A 247 -18.41 -11.24 34.24
C PRO A 247 -17.82 -11.45 32.83
N LEU A 248 -18.66 -11.85 31.87
CA LEU A 248 -18.35 -11.85 30.42
C LEU A 248 -18.32 -10.40 29.90
N ASP A 249 -17.17 -9.77 29.99
CA ASP A 249 -16.94 -8.37 29.61
C ASP A 249 -15.62 -8.20 28.83
N PRO A 250 -15.62 -8.48 27.51
CA PRO A 250 -14.43 -8.31 26.68
C PRO A 250 -14.03 -6.84 26.51
N GLN A 251 -14.96 -5.88 26.68
CA GLN A 251 -14.64 -4.45 26.65
C GLN A 251 -13.75 -4.02 27.82
N ARG A 252 -13.96 -4.61 29.01
CA ARG A 252 -13.03 -4.44 30.13
C ARG A 252 -11.64 -5.00 29.82
N VAL A 253 -11.56 -6.18 29.17
CA VAL A 253 -10.29 -6.78 28.77
C VAL A 253 -9.55 -5.89 27.74
N ARG A 254 -10.24 -5.42 26.70
CA ARG A 254 -9.69 -4.45 25.71
C ARG A 254 -9.09 -3.23 26.42
N ARG A 255 -9.84 -2.63 27.34
CA ARG A 255 -9.38 -1.43 28.06
C ARG A 255 -8.13 -1.71 28.88
N VAL A 256 -8.10 -2.82 29.62
CA VAL A 256 -6.92 -3.19 30.41
C VAL A 256 -5.71 -3.43 29.51
N LEU A 257 -5.87 -4.07 28.35
CA LEU A 257 -4.76 -4.26 27.40
C LEU A 257 -4.21 -2.92 26.89
N LEU A 258 -5.07 -1.97 26.53
CA LEU A 258 -4.67 -0.62 26.12
C LEU A 258 -3.94 0.14 27.26
N GLU A 259 -4.46 0.05 28.49
CA GLU A 259 -3.90 0.72 29.66
C GLU A 259 -2.60 0.08 30.16
N THR A 260 -2.35 -1.19 29.83
CA THR A 260 -1.17 -1.95 30.30
C THR A 260 -0.08 -2.13 29.25
N ALA A 261 -0.37 -1.78 27.99
CA ALA A 261 0.54 -1.90 26.86
C ALA A 261 1.94 -1.34 27.16
N ARG A 262 2.96 -2.05 26.67
CA ARG A 262 4.36 -1.66 26.80
C ARG A 262 4.71 -0.68 25.67
N PRO A 263 5.39 0.43 25.95
CA PRO A 263 5.88 1.31 24.88
C PRO A 263 6.78 0.51 23.93
N CYS A 264 6.62 0.69 22.62
CA CYS A 264 7.58 0.13 21.67
C CYS A 264 8.94 0.82 21.85
N THR A 265 10.02 0.05 21.75
CA THR A 265 11.40 0.58 21.81
C THR A 265 12.19 0.11 20.60
N GLY A 266 13.34 0.73 20.32
CA GLY A 266 14.19 0.37 19.19
C GLY A 266 13.89 1.10 17.88
N ALA A 267 14.42 0.57 16.78
CA ALA A 267 14.24 1.13 15.45
C ALA A 267 12.77 0.99 15.00
N GLY A 268 12.20 2.04 14.41
CA GLY A 268 10.80 2.04 13.97
C GLY A 268 9.78 2.35 15.05
N ALA A 269 10.21 2.76 16.26
CA ALA A 269 9.30 3.15 17.35
C ALA A 269 8.35 4.31 16.97
N ASP A 270 8.69 5.12 15.98
CA ASP A 270 7.84 6.13 15.35
C ASP A 270 6.59 5.55 14.67
N ARG A 271 6.63 4.28 14.27
CA ARG A 271 5.51 3.52 13.69
C ARG A 271 4.65 2.81 14.74
N CYS A 272 4.98 2.93 16.02
CA CYS A 272 4.25 2.27 17.09
C CYS A 272 2.85 2.89 17.25
N ILE A 273 1.81 2.05 17.20
CA ILE A 273 0.44 2.47 17.53
C ILE A 273 0.03 1.88 18.88
N GLY A 274 -0.15 2.75 19.88
CA GLY A 274 -0.54 2.40 21.24
C GLY A 274 0.58 1.79 22.09
N GLY A 275 1.11 0.63 21.69
CA GLY A 275 2.16 -0.11 22.43
C GLY A 275 2.03 -1.63 22.27
N GLU A 276 3.08 -2.37 22.60
CA GLU A 276 3.12 -3.83 22.61
C GLU A 276 2.15 -4.43 23.64
N VAL A 277 1.44 -5.48 23.22
CA VAL A 277 0.54 -6.26 24.07
C VAL A 277 1.28 -6.88 25.27
N ALA A 278 0.80 -6.57 26.48
CA ALA A 278 1.42 -7.00 27.74
C ALA A 278 0.52 -7.97 28.52
N VAL A 279 0.60 -9.27 28.20
CA VAL A 279 -0.30 -10.29 28.76
C VAL A 279 -0.09 -10.49 30.26
N ASP A 280 1.16 -10.45 30.71
CA ASP A 280 1.55 -10.51 32.12
C ASP A 280 0.92 -9.38 32.98
N ARG A 281 1.00 -8.13 32.50
CA ARG A 281 0.38 -6.98 33.15
C ARG A 281 -1.14 -7.09 33.16
N ALA A 282 -1.73 -7.57 32.06
CA ALA A 282 -3.18 -7.75 31.96
C ALA A 282 -3.68 -8.83 32.93
N ILE A 283 -2.96 -9.96 33.07
CA ILE A 283 -3.25 -10.99 34.09
C ILE A 283 -3.24 -10.37 35.50
N ALA A 284 -2.18 -9.62 35.83
CA ALA A 284 -2.03 -9.03 37.15
C ALA A 284 -3.19 -8.09 37.52
N VAL A 285 -3.70 -7.32 36.55
CA VAL A 285 -4.84 -6.42 36.76
C VAL A 285 -6.17 -7.16 36.78
N LEU A 286 -6.42 -8.07 35.82
CA LEU A 286 -7.72 -8.72 35.64
C LEU A 286 -7.98 -9.85 36.64
N LEU A 287 -6.94 -10.61 36.99
CA LEU A 287 -7.06 -11.84 37.76
C LEU A 287 -6.46 -11.73 39.16
N ASP A 288 -5.40 -10.94 39.33
CA ASP A 288 -4.70 -10.82 40.62
C ASP A 288 -5.08 -9.53 41.39
N GLY A 289 -5.94 -8.69 40.80
CA GLY A 289 -6.51 -7.51 41.45
C GLY A 289 -5.55 -6.34 41.64
N MET A 290 -4.43 -6.29 40.89
CA MET A 290 -3.49 -5.18 40.92
C MET A 290 -4.06 -3.93 40.23
N THR A 291 -3.59 -2.75 40.63
CA THR A 291 -3.81 -1.53 39.83
C THR A 291 -2.91 -1.54 38.59
N VAL A 292 -3.25 -0.76 37.56
CA VAL A 292 -2.43 -0.62 36.35
C VAL A 292 -1.01 -0.16 36.68
N GLU A 293 -0.86 0.79 37.60
CA GLU A 293 0.45 1.31 38.03
C GLU A 293 1.25 0.26 38.79
N ALA A 294 0.59 -0.57 39.60
CA ALA A 294 1.25 -1.67 40.31
C ALA A 294 1.74 -2.74 39.32
N ALA A 295 0.91 -3.12 38.35
CA ALA A 295 1.28 -4.06 37.29
C ALA A 295 2.46 -3.54 36.44
N ARG A 296 2.44 -2.27 36.02
CA ARG A 296 3.55 -1.64 35.30
C ARG A 296 4.87 -1.64 36.09
N ARG A 297 4.83 -1.52 37.42
CA ARG A 297 6.01 -1.62 38.29
C ARG A 297 6.50 -3.05 38.48
N ALA A 298 5.58 -4.01 38.65
CA ALA A 298 5.91 -5.41 38.84
C ALA A 298 6.48 -6.06 37.59
N PHE A 299 6.00 -5.62 36.42
CA PHE A 299 6.41 -6.10 35.11
C PHE A 299 6.95 -4.91 34.28
N PRO A 300 8.18 -4.44 34.55
CA PRO A 300 8.75 -3.25 33.91
C PRO A 300 8.95 -3.46 32.41
N ASP A 301 9.00 -2.37 31.64
CA ASP A 301 9.29 -2.40 30.19
C ASP A 301 10.55 -3.24 29.91
N GLY A 302 10.58 -3.95 28.78
CA GLY A 302 11.74 -4.78 28.38
C GLY A 302 13.04 -3.95 28.32
N PRO A 303 14.22 -4.59 28.23
CA PRO A 303 15.48 -3.85 28.21
C PRO A 303 15.44 -2.78 27.11
N CYS A 304 15.51 -1.50 27.50
CA CYS A 304 15.78 -0.41 26.58
C CYS A 304 17.02 -0.79 25.76
N ALA A 305 16.92 -0.77 24.43
CA ALA A 305 18.12 -0.66 23.62
C ALA A 305 18.96 0.50 24.17
N PRO A 306 20.23 0.28 24.53
CA PRO A 306 21.09 1.39 24.91
C PRO A 306 21.17 2.35 23.71
N ASP A 307 20.96 3.63 23.98
CA ASP A 307 21.03 4.78 23.05
C ASP A 307 19.75 5.21 22.29
N ALA A 308 18.56 5.16 22.92
CA ALA A 308 17.43 6.00 22.51
C ALA A 308 17.33 7.26 23.39
N PRO A 309 17.27 8.49 22.82
CA PRO A 309 17.07 9.70 23.62
C PRO A 309 15.69 9.69 24.29
N SER A 310 15.71 9.79 25.62
CA SER A 310 14.51 9.97 26.45
C SER A 310 13.77 11.23 26.03
N ALA A 311 12.57 11.07 25.48
CA ALA A 311 11.59 12.15 25.35
C ALA A 311 10.27 11.65 25.93
N ILE A 312 10.14 11.78 27.25
CA ILE A 312 8.85 11.79 27.93
C ILE A 312 8.34 13.23 27.88
N PRO A 313 7.19 13.54 27.26
CA PRO A 313 6.46 14.75 27.60
C PRO A 313 5.69 14.47 28.91
N GLU A 314 5.98 15.25 29.96
CA GLU A 314 5.24 15.21 31.21
C GLU A 314 3.74 15.40 31.00
N ALA A 315 2.95 14.55 31.65
CA ALA A 315 1.50 14.66 31.73
C ALA A 315 1.09 15.94 32.47
N VAL A 316 0.30 16.80 31.82
CA VAL A 316 -0.38 17.91 32.48
C VAL A 316 -1.61 17.35 33.20
N ALA A 317 -1.59 17.43 34.54
CA ALA A 317 -2.67 16.96 35.41
C ALA A 317 -4.02 17.71 35.18
N PRO A 318 -5.17 17.04 35.36
CA PRO A 318 -6.48 17.64 35.13
C PRO A 318 -6.90 18.53 36.31
N LYS A 319 -7.36 19.76 36.01
CA LYS A 319 -8.08 20.58 36.99
C LYS A 319 -9.54 20.15 37.05
N THR A 320 -9.94 19.74 38.25
CA THR A 320 -11.30 19.38 38.66
C THR A 320 -12.25 20.57 38.59
N GLY A 321 -13.49 20.30 38.17
CA GLY A 321 -14.59 21.26 38.27
C GLY A 321 -15.74 20.92 37.31
N MET A 322 -16.63 20.03 37.72
CA MET A 322 -17.90 19.81 37.04
C MET A 322 -18.92 20.84 37.55
N PRO A 323 -19.69 21.50 36.65
CA PRO A 323 -21.05 21.91 36.97
C PRO A 323 -22.07 21.36 35.94
N PRO A 324 -23.37 21.43 36.26
CA PRO A 324 -24.38 20.45 35.87
C PRO A 324 -25.10 20.78 34.56
N HIS A 325 -25.76 19.74 34.01
CA HIS A 325 -26.82 19.67 33.01
C HIS A 325 -27.25 20.93 32.22
N SER A 326 -27.51 20.68 30.92
CA SER A 326 -28.53 21.34 30.07
C SER A 326 -28.09 22.50 29.16
N ASN A 327 -27.83 22.16 27.90
CA ASN A 327 -28.49 22.67 26.67
C ASN A 327 -27.47 22.80 25.53
N ALA A 328 -27.60 21.89 24.56
CA ALA A 328 -26.94 22.01 23.28
C ALA A 328 -27.42 23.29 22.58
N VAL A 329 -26.52 24.25 22.42
CA VAL A 329 -26.60 25.28 21.39
C VAL A 329 -25.49 24.96 20.41
N HIS A 330 -25.88 24.53 19.21
CA HIS A 330 -24.98 24.38 18.08
C HIS A 330 -24.29 25.71 17.78
N HIS A 331 -22.97 25.76 17.95
CA HIS A 331 -22.10 26.64 17.17
C HIS A 331 -21.37 25.77 16.14
N PRO A 332 -21.29 26.19 14.86
CA PRO A 332 -20.47 25.50 13.88
C PRO A 332 -19.00 25.77 14.21
N GLU A 333 -18.29 24.77 14.74
CA GLU A 333 -16.83 24.82 14.86
C GLU A 333 -16.21 24.73 13.46
N VAL A 334 -15.38 25.72 13.14
CA VAL A 334 -14.48 25.71 11.99
C VAL A 334 -13.35 24.71 12.32
N PRO A 335 -13.07 23.70 11.47
CA PRO A 335 -12.02 22.74 11.75
C PRO A 335 -10.64 23.43 11.74
N PRO A 336 -9.68 22.99 12.58
CA PRO A 336 -8.34 23.54 12.61
C PRO A 336 -7.57 23.27 11.31
N ASP A 337 -6.62 24.17 11.00
CA ASP A 337 -5.77 24.16 9.81
C ASP A 337 -4.92 22.85 9.74
N PRO A 338 -5.03 22.06 8.65
CA PRO A 338 -4.30 20.80 8.47
C PRO A 338 -2.76 20.91 8.44
N ARG A 339 -2.20 22.12 8.38
CA ARG A 339 -0.75 22.36 8.17
C ARG A 339 0.15 22.06 9.38
N GLU A 340 -0.40 21.94 10.59
CA GLU A 340 0.41 21.82 11.82
C GLU A 340 0.78 20.36 12.20
N VAL A 341 0.35 19.34 11.45
CA VAL A 341 0.51 17.92 11.86
C VAL A 341 1.82 17.26 11.36
N TYR A 342 2.56 17.85 10.41
CA TYR A 342 3.48 17.06 9.55
C TYR A 342 4.98 17.41 9.65
N LYS A 343 5.54 17.64 10.83
CA LYS A 343 7.00 17.87 11.00
C LYS A 343 7.81 16.68 11.53
N ARG A 344 7.43 15.42 11.24
CA ARG A 344 8.16 14.27 11.82
C ARG A 344 8.27 13.05 10.88
N GLU A 345 8.72 13.24 9.65
CA GLU A 345 8.93 12.18 8.65
C GLU A 345 10.33 12.24 8.04
N GLU A 346 11.39 11.95 8.80
CA GLU A 346 12.72 11.72 8.22
C GLU A 346 13.45 10.60 8.96
N ARG A 347 13.43 9.37 8.40
CA ARG A 347 14.49 8.36 8.50
C ARG A 347 14.25 7.22 7.50
N GLY A 348 15.12 7.12 6.51
CA GLY A 348 15.10 6.10 5.46
C GLY A 348 15.56 4.70 5.93
N PRO A 349 15.43 3.68 5.05
CA PRO A 349 15.78 2.29 5.37
C PRO A 349 17.30 2.04 5.36
N ALA A 350 17.72 1.10 6.22
CA ALA A 350 19.10 0.62 6.31
C ALA A 350 19.38 -0.53 5.31
N ALA A 351 20.64 -0.66 4.90
CA ALA A 351 21.14 -1.57 3.86
C ALA A 351 20.94 -3.08 4.17
N PRO A 352 20.90 -3.96 3.15
CA PRO A 352 20.60 -5.37 3.32
C PRO A 352 21.83 -6.17 3.79
N GLY A 353 21.68 -6.89 4.90
CA GLY A 353 22.57 -7.97 5.31
C GLY A 353 22.01 -9.33 4.85
N ALA A 354 22.87 -10.16 4.26
CA ALA A 354 22.53 -11.50 3.78
C ALA A 354 22.17 -12.46 4.93
N VAL A 355 21.00 -13.11 4.86
CA VAL A 355 20.63 -14.27 5.68
C VAL A 355 19.83 -15.27 4.84
N GLU A 356 20.12 -16.55 5.05
CA GLU A 356 19.63 -17.73 4.33
C GLU A 356 18.09 -17.87 4.26
N VAL A 357 17.65 -18.43 3.14
CA VAL A 357 16.26 -18.76 2.79
C VAL A 357 15.71 -19.85 3.73
N SER A 358 14.84 -19.45 4.65
CA SER A 358 13.89 -20.35 5.30
C SER A 358 12.49 -20.04 4.77
N SER A 359 11.67 -21.08 4.59
CA SER A 359 10.35 -21.09 3.95
C SER A 359 9.28 -20.31 4.73
N ILE A 360 9.44 -18.99 4.78
CA ILE A 360 8.51 -18.04 5.38
C ILE A 360 7.78 -17.36 4.22
N THR A 361 6.47 -17.55 4.14
CA THR A 361 5.61 -16.90 3.15
C THR A 361 5.14 -15.58 3.77
N PRO A 362 5.47 -14.39 3.25
CA PRO A 362 4.83 -13.16 3.72
C PRO A 362 3.31 -13.33 3.68
N SER A 363 2.55 -12.82 4.66
CA SER A 363 1.10 -12.75 4.45
C SER A 363 0.89 -11.90 3.20
N LEU A 364 0.15 -12.44 2.24
CA LEU A 364 0.05 -11.88 0.90
C LEU A 364 -0.42 -10.43 0.98
N ARG A 365 0.48 -9.53 0.58
CA ARG A 365 0.13 -8.20 0.16
C ARG A 365 -0.67 -8.35 -1.14
N TYR A 366 -1.78 -7.63 -1.30
CA TYR A 366 -2.37 -7.49 -2.63
C TYR A 366 -1.28 -6.99 -3.60
N PRO A 367 -1.17 -7.50 -4.84
CA PRO A 367 -0.15 -7.05 -5.79
C PRO A 367 -0.06 -5.52 -5.79
N ALA A 368 1.13 -5.00 -5.46
CA ALA A 368 1.30 -3.57 -5.28
C ALA A 368 1.30 -2.91 -6.67
N ILE A 369 0.35 -2.00 -6.90
CA ILE A 369 0.32 -1.24 -8.14
C ILE A 369 1.59 -0.38 -8.23
N ALA A 370 2.32 -0.52 -9.33
CA ALA A 370 3.54 0.20 -9.61
C ALA A 370 3.43 1.03 -10.90
N PHE A 371 3.95 2.26 -10.87
CA PHE A 371 4.17 3.07 -12.06
C PHE A 371 5.68 3.37 -12.17
N VAL A 372 6.37 2.48 -12.87
CA VAL A 372 7.83 2.49 -12.95
C VAL A 372 8.30 3.47 -14.01
N ILE A 373 9.34 4.24 -13.70
CA ILE A 373 10.09 5.03 -14.68
C ILE A 373 11.55 4.59 -14.60
N GLY A 374 12.12 4.16 -15.72
CA GLY A 374 13.49 3.64 -15.74
C GLY A 374 13.98 3.32 -17.13
N SER A 375 15.12 2.64 -17.22
CA SER A 375 15.62 2.10 -18.48
C SER A 375 15.18 0.64 -18.64
N VAL A 376 14.88 0.25 -19.88
CA VAL A 376 14.50 -1.13 -20.23
C VAL A 376 15.69 -1.82 -20.87
N SER A 377 16.04 -3.00 -20.38
CA SER A 377 17.07 -3.86 -20.93
C SER A 377 16.55 -5.28 -21.10
N VAL A 378 17.34 -6.07 -21.84
CA VAL A 378 17.07 -7.48 -22.06
C VAL A 378 18.29 -8.31 -21.67
N GLU A 379 18.04 -9.42 -20.99
CA GLU A 379 19.05 -10.35 -20.52
C GLU A 379 18.70 -11.78 -20.94
N PHE A 380 19.72 -12.60 -21.15
CA PHE A 380 19.54 -14.04 -21.34
C PHE A 380 19.46 -14.73 -19.98
N PRO A 381 18.44 -15.56 -19.72
CA PRO A 381 18.28 -16.23 -18.43
C PRO A 381 19.42 -17.22 -18.14
N ASP A 382 20.00 -17.80 -19.18
CA ASP A 382 21.09 -18.75 -19.09
C ASP A 382 21.95 -18.76 -20.36
N GLU A 383 23.12 -19.40 -20.23
CA GLU A 383 24.11 -19.55 -21.29
C GLU A 383 23.58 -20.34 -22.50
N THR A 384 22.70 -21.32 -22.27
CA THR A 384 22.10 -22.13 -23.33
C THR A 384 21.16 -21.31 -24.21
N THR A 385 20.37 -20.43 -23.61
CA THR A 385 19.49 -19.50 -24.32
C THR A 385 20.32 -18.49 -25.10
N ARG A 386 21.41 -17.99 -24.52
CA ARG A 386 22.35 -17.10 -25.20
C ARG A 386 22.96 -17.75 -26.46
N GLU A 387 23.45 -18.99 -26.36
CA GLU A 387 23.99 -19.75 -27.50
C GLU A 387 22.94 -19.99 -28.59
N MET A 388 21.71 -20.33 -28.20
CA MET A 388 20.59 -20.53 -29.12
C MET A 388 20.29 -19.27 -29.95
N PHE A 389 20.20 -18.11 -29.30
CA PHE A 389 19.96 -16.85 -30.00
C PHE A 389 21.15 -16.45 -30.87
N ALA A 390 22.39 -16.68 -30.41
CA ALA A 390 23.59 -16.40 -31.20
C ALA A 390 23.64 -17.23 -32.50
N GLU A 391 23.31 -18.52 -32.42
CA GLU A 391 23.20 -19.38 -33.61
C GLU A 391 22.08 -18.93 -34.54
N ALA A 392 20.91 -18.60 -34.00
CA ALA A 392 19.74 -18.16 -34.78
C ALA A 392 19.97 -16.82 -35.51
N MET A 393 20.67 -15.87 -34.88
CA MET A 393 20.99 -14.57 -35.46
C MET A 393 22.20 -14.60 -36.42
N GLY A 394 22.98 -15.69 -36.41
CA GLY A 394 24.21 -15.80 -37.21
C GLY A 394 25.34 -14.86 -36.75
N SER A 395 25.28 -14.36 -35.51
CA SER A 395 26.25 -13.44 -34.92
C SER A 395 27.42 -14.18 -34.26
N THR A 396 28.59 -13.54 -34.16
CA THR A 396 29.72 -14.06 -33.38
C THR A 396 29.70 -13.39 -32.00
N LEU A 397 29.46 -14.16 -30.93
CA LEU A 397 29.45 -13.66 -29.56
C LEU A 397 30.84 -13.12 -29.15
N VAL A 398 30.95 -11.85 -28.74
CA VAL A 398 32.19 -11.35 -28.13
C VAL A 398 32.29 -11.88 -26.68
N PRO A 399 33.43 -12.44 -26.25
CA PRO A 399 33.45 -13.30 -25.05
C PRO A 399 33.52 -12.61 -23.68
N THR A 400 33.45 -11.27 -23.55
CA THR A 400 34.05 -10.62 -22.36
C THR A 400 33.14 -9.81 -21.44
N ASP A 401 31.87 -9.56 -21.76
CA ASP A 401 31.13 -8.53 -21.02
C ASP A 401 29.61 -8.74 -20.91
N GLY A 402 29.07 -9.84 -21.42
CA GLY A 402 27.67 -10.23 -21.17
C GLY A 402 26.60 -9.32 -21.80
N ARG A 403 27.00 -8.31 -22.57
CA ARG A 403 26.09 -7.43 -23.33
C ARG A 403 25.86 -7.98 -24.74
N LEU A 404 24.66 -7.76 -25.24
CA LEU A 404 24.29 -8.08 -26.61
C LEU A 404 24.95 -7.07 -27.57
N ASP A 405 25.91 -7.53 -28.39
CA ASP A 405 26.63 -6.65 -29.33
C ASP A 405 25.77 -6.14 -30.50
N ASP A 406 24.59 -6.72 -30.74
CA ASP A 406 23.72 -6.33 -31.85
C ASP A 406 22.23 -6.40 -31.48
N VAL A 407 21.77 -5.39 -30.74
CA VAL A 407 20.34 -5.18 -30.39
C VAL A 407 19.47 -5.11 -31.63
N GLU A 408 20.00 -4.59 -32.74
CA GLU A 408 19.26 -4.50 -34.00
C GLU A 408 19.00 -5.89 -34.59
N GLN A 409 19.98 -6.79 -34.56
CA GLN A 409 19.81 -8.19 -34.96
C GLN A 409 18.85 -8.95 -34.05
N LEU A 410 18.91 -8.73 -32.72
CA LEU A 410 17.96 -9.35 -31.79
C LEU A 410 16.52 -8.91 -32.09
N VAL A 411 16.28 -7.62 -32.27
CA VAL A 411 14.94 -7.12 -32.55
C VAL A 411 14.45 -7.61 -33.92
N ALA A 412 15.34 -7.65 -34.93
CA ALA A 412 15.01 -8.23 -36.23
C ALA A 412 14.70 -9.73 -36.18
N HIS A 413 15.33 -10.48 -35.25
CA HIS A 413 14.99 -11.87 -34.96
C HIS A 413 13.61 -11.98 -34.30
N LEU A 414 13.33 -11.15 -33.29
CA LEU A 414 12.05 -11.14 -32.59
C LEU A 414 10.88 -10.75 -33.51
N ASP A 415 11.09 -9.84 -34.47
CA ASP A 415 10.10 -9.51 -35.50
C ASP A 415 9.72 -10.71 -36.37
N GLN A 416 10.70 -11.59 -36.67
CA GLN A 416 10.50 -12.82 -37.44
C GLN A 416 9.93 -13.96 -36.58
N PHE A 417 10.33 -14.03 -35.31
CA PHE A 417 9.97 -15.07 -34.35
C PHE A 417 9.44 -14.49 -33.02
N PRO A 418 8.24 -13.89 -32.99
CA PRO A 418 7.74 -13.17 -31.80
C PRO A 418 7.58 -14.04 -30.54
N ALA A 419 7.43 -15.36 -30.70
CA ALA A 419 7.32 -16.29 -29.58
C ALA A 419 8.61 -16.38 -28.75
N ASP A 420 9.76 -16.09 -29.34
CA ASP A 420 11.06 -16.17 -28.68
C ASP A 420 11.26 -15.04 -27.65
N ALA A 421 10.49 -13.94 -27.74
CA ALA A 421 10.50 -12.86 -26.75
C ALA A 421 10.20 -13.36 -25.33
N ARG A 422 9.40 -14.43 -25.19
CA ARG A 422 9.07 -15.05 -23.88
C ARG A 422 10.23 -15.81 -23.25
N ARG A 423 11.29 -16.09 -24.01
CA ARG A 423 12.49 -16.81 -23.55
C ARG A 423 13.54 -15.86 -23.00
N LEU A 424 13.35 -14.55 -23.15
CA LEU A 424 14.24 -13.51 -22.69
C LEU A 424 13.76 -12.96 -21.35
N THR A 425 14.70 -12.47 -20.54
CA THR A 425 14.40 -11.75 -19.30
C THR A 425 14.38 -10.26 -19.60
N TRP A 426 13.21 -9.65 -19.47
CA TRP A 426 13.02 -8.21 -19.68
C TRP A 426 13.16 -7.50 -18.33
N VAL A 427 14.08 -6.55 -18.25
CA VAL A 427 14.46 -5.92 -16.98
C VAL A 427 14.21 -4.42 -17.06
N VAL A 428 13.70 -3.86 -15.96
CA VAL A 428 13.61 -2.41 -15.76
C VAL A 428 14.54 -2.01 -14.64
N SER A 429 15.43 -1.08 -14.96
CA SER A 429 16.41 -0.53 -14.03
C SER A 429 16.05 0.90 -13.64
N LEU A 430 16.18 1.19 -12.35
CA LEU A 430 15.96 2.52 -11.77
C LEU A 430 17.33 3.08 -11.40
N ASP A 431 17.68 4.23 -11.96
CA ASP A 431 19.01 4.84 -11.78
C ASP A 431 20.18 3.86 -12.06
N GLY A 432 19.99 2.99 -13.07
CA GLY A 432 20.96 1.98 -13.47
C GLY A 432 20.91 0.66 -12.68
N GLU A 433 20.17 0.60 -11.58
CA GLU A 433 20.04 -0.60 -10.76
C GLU A 433 18.83 -1.45 -11.20
N PRO A 434 19.01 -2.73 -11.58
CA PRO A 434 17.91 -3.64 -11.87
C PRO A 434 16.94 -3.75 -10.70
N ARG A 435 15.64 -3.49 -10.93
CA ARG A 435 14.61 -3.59 -9.87
C ARG A 435 13.49 -4.55 -10.19
N TYR A 436 13.09 -4.62 -11.46
CA TYR A 436 11.94 -5.41 -11.88
C TYR A 436 12.25 -6.28 -13.08
N ARG A 437 11.78 -7.53 -13.05
CA ARG A 437 11.57 -8.35 -14.24
C ARG A 437 10.16 -8.10 -14.77
N VAL A 438 10.04 -7.61 -16.00
CA VAL A 438 8.74 -7.39 -16.64
C VAL A 438 8.17 -8.73 -17.10
N ARG A 439 6.93 -9.02 -16.67
CA ARG A 439 6.17 -10.19 -17.10
C ARG A 439 4.90 -9.77 -17.81
N PRO A 440 4.92 -9.71 -19.15
CA PRO A 440 3.72 -9.52 -19.95
C PRO A 440 2.76 -10.70 -19.77
N VAL A 441 1.50 -10.41 -19.46
CA VAL A 441 0.44 -11.40 -19.24
C VAL A 441 -0.84 -11.03 -19.99
N GLY A 442 -1.78 -11.97 -20.07
CA GLY A 442 -3.08 -11.74 -20.70
C GLY A 442 -3.02 -11.67 -22.22
N VAL A 443 -4.10 -11.13 -22.81
CA VAL A 443 -4.31 -11.13 -24.27
C VAL A 443 -3.37 -10.20 -25.03
N TYR A 444 -2.84 -9.17 -24.35
CA TYR A 444 -1.92 -8.17 -24.93
C TYR A 444 -0.44 -8.50 -24.72
N ALA A 445 -0.12 -9.67 -24.17
CA ALA A 445 1.25 -10.02 -23.81
C ALA A 445 2.22 -9.91 -24.99
N ARG A 446 1.76 -10.28 -26.20
CA ARG A 446 2.57 -10.19 -27.42
C ARG A 446 2.93 -8.75 -27.75
N GLU A 447 1.94 -7.88 -27.83
CA GLU A 447 2.13 -6.47 -28.17
C GLU A 447 2.98 -5.77 -27.11
N VAL A 448 2.90 -6.20 -25.85
CA VAL A 448 3.75 -5.67 -24.77
C VAL A 448 5.20 -6.09 -25.01
N PHE A 449 5.47 -7.34 -25.41
CA PHE A 449 6.82 -7.75 -25.82
C PHE A 449 7.33 -6.94 -27.02
N ASP A 450 6.50 -6.72 -28.04
CA ASP A 450 6.86 -5.90 -29.21
C ASP A 450 7.22 -4.47 -28.79
N THR A 451 6.46 -3.90 -27.83
CA THR A 451 6.73 -2.58 -27.26
C THR A 451 8.05 -2.56 -26.48
N LEU A 452 8.31 -3.55 -25.63
CA LEU A 452 9.57 -3.66 -24.88
C LEU A 452 10.78 -3.80 -25.83
N ALA A 453 10.65 -4.59 -26.91
CA ALA A 453 11.69 -4.72 -27.93
C ALA A 453 12.00 -3.38 -28.60
N ALA A 454 10.96 -2.60 -28.93
CA ALA A 454 11.12 -1.25 -29.49
C ALA A 454 11.80 -0.29 -28.50
N LEU A 455 11.47 -0.36 -27.20
CA LEU A 455 12.12 0.44 -26.16
C LEU A 455 13.61 0.12 -26.04
N VAL A 456 13.96 -1.18 -26.05
CA VAL A 456 15.36 -1.63 -26.01
C VAL A 456 16.13 -1.18 -27.26
N LEU A 457 15.53 -1.27 -28.45
CA LEU A 457 16.13 -0.76 -29.68
C LEU A 457 16.38 0.75 -29.64
N GLY A 458 15.37 1.52 -29.23
CA GLY A 458 15.49 2.96 -29.09
C GLY A 458 16.55 3.35 -28.07
N SER A 459 16.71 2.56 -27.01
CA SER A 459 17.79 2.75 -26.03
C SER A 459 19.17 2.46 -26.60
N ALA A 460 19.32 1.39 -27.37
CA ALA A 460 20.57 1.07 -28.05
C ALA A 460 21.00 2.16 -29.05
N ARG A 461 20.03 2.83 -29.69
CA ARG A 461 20.27 3.97 -30.60
C ARG A 461 20.47 5.31 -29.91
N GLY A 462 20.27 5.39 -28.59
CA GLY A 462 20.29 6.64 -27.82
C GLY A 462 19.09 7.55 -28.08
N GLU A 463 18.05 7.04 -28.73
CA GLU A 463 16.80 7.76 -29.01
C GLU A 463 15.86 7.74 -27.80
N ILE A 464 15.94 6.70 -26.97
CA ILE A 464 15.14 6.51 -25.75
C ILE A 464 16.08 6.32 -24.57
N THR A 465 16.00 7.17 -23.56
CA THR A 465 16.80 7.00 -22.33
C THR A 465 15.98 6.56 -21.15
N VAL A 466 14.65 6.76 -21.22
CA VAL A 466 13.71 6.52 -20.13
C VAL A 466 12.42 5.96 -20.70
N ALA A 467 11.78 5.04 -19.96
CA ALA A 467 10.47 4.51 -20.25
C ALA A 467 9.58 4.48 -19.01
N SER A 468 8.27 4.63 -19.19
CA SER A 468 7.25 4.33 -18.18
C SER A 468 6.70 2.94 -18.38
N ILE A 469 6.55 2.17 -17.30
CA ILE A 469 5.93 0.84 -17.33
C ILE A 469 4.97 0.73 -16.13
N PRO A 470 3.65 0.88 -16.36
CA PRO A 470 2.65 0.58 -15.36
C PRO A 470 2.45 -0.93 -15.21
N GLY A 471 2.25 -1.40 -13.98
CA GLY A 471 2.00 -2.80 -13.73
C GLY A 471 1.71 -3.11 -12.27
N GLU A 472 1.69 -4.39 -11.96
CA GLU A 472 1.49 -4.92 -10.61
C GLU A 472 2.77 -5.61 -10.16
N ALA A 473 3.40 -5.07 -9.13
CA ALA A 473 4.57 -5.67 -8.51
C ALA A 473 4.13 -6.86 -7.66
N LEU A 474 4.63 -8.03 -8.02
CA LEU A 474 4.41 -9.29 -7.31
C LEU A 474 5.50 -9.49 -6.26
N ASP A 475 5.21 -10.32 -5.26
CA ASP A 475 6.19 -10.73 -4.24
C ASP A 475 7.15 -11.82 -4.75
N ASP A 476 6.88 -12.39 -5.93
CA ASP A 476 7.77 -13.31 -6.63
C ASP A 476 9.12 -12.63 -6.93
N MET A 477 10.18 -13.18 -6.34
CA MET A 477 11.56 -12.76 -6.59
C MET A 477 12.19 -13.61 -7.68
N THR A 478 12.89 -12.94 -8.60
CA THR A 478 13.67 -13.58 -9.65
C THR A 478 15.14 -13.24 -9.47
N ILE A 479 15.98 -14.26 -9.59
CA ILE A 479 17.43 -14.10 -9.63
C ILE A 479 17.83 -13.95 -11.11
N LEU A 480 18.41 -12.80 -11.44
CA LEU A 480 18.99 -12.52 -12.76
C LEU A 480 20.28 -13.32 -12.97
N ALA A 481 20.79 -13.35 -14.20
CA ALA A 481 21.96 -14.16 -14.56
C ALA A 481 23.24 -13.75 -13.80
N ASP A 482 23.32 -12.48 -13.38
CA ASP A 482 24.42 -11.92 -12.58
C ASP A 482 24.28 -12.18 -11.07
N GLY A 483 23.19 -12.82 -10.63
CA GLY A 483 22.86 -13.07 -9.23
C GLY A 483 22.04 -11.97 -8.56
N THR A 484 21.72 -10.88 -9.26
CA THR A 484 20.89 -9.79 -8.76
C THR A 484 19.46 -10.27 -8.53
N VAL A 485 18.88 -9.93 -7.38
CA VAL A 485 17.49 -10.32 -7.04
C VAL A 485 16.54 -9.17 -7.36
N VAL A 486 15.58 -9.42 -8.23
CA VAL A 486 14.57 -8.44 -8.68
C VAL A 486 13.15 -8.96 -8.45
N ARG A 487 12.17 -8.06 -8.35
CA ARG A 487 10.75 -8.44 -8.25
C ARG A 487 10.11 -8.63 -9.62
N ASP A 488 9.06 -9.43 -9.69
CA ASP A 488 8.25 -9.51 -10.90
C ASP A 488 7.28 -8.34 -11.02
N LEU A 489 7.25 -7.70 -12.19
CA LEU A 489 6.27 -6.69 -12.56
C LEU A 489 5.31 -7.26 -13.60
N ARG A 490 4.10 -7.61 -13.19
CA ARG A 490 3.05 -8.13 -14.05
C ARG A 490 2.43 -7.00 -14.87
N VAL A 491 2.47 -7.12 -16.20
CA VAL A 491 1.98 -6.11 -17.13
C VAL A 491 0.91 -6.73 -18.04
N ALA A 492 -0.33 -6.28 -17.88
CA ALA A 492 -1.49 -6.83 -18.60
C ALA A 492 -2.05 -5.87 -19.69
N SER A 493 -1.51 -4.66 -19.80
CA SER A 493 -2.01 -3.59 -20.68
C SER A 493 -0.86 -2.92 -21.42
N LEU A 494 -1.11 -2.50 -22.66
CA LEU A 494 -0.19 -1.67 -23.44
C LEU A 494 -0.19 -0.20 -23.00
N ARG A 495 -1.31 0.27 -22.45
CA ARG A 495 -1.51 1.67 -22.13
C ARG A 495 -0.53 2.11 -21.03
N GLY A 496 0.11 3.25 -21.23
CA GLY A 496 1.10 3.80 -20.31
C GLY A 496 2.53 3.30 -20.51
N ILE A 497 2.75 2.37 -21.43
CA ILE A 497 4.10 1.95 -21.81
C ILE A 497 4.62 2.92 -22.86
N TYR A 498 5.46 3.86 -22.44
CA TYR A 498 6.01 4.91 -23.31
C TYR A 498 7.52 4.98 -23.13
N GLY A 499 8.25 5.39 -24.18
CA GLY A 499 9.68 5.63 -24.14
C GLY A 499 10.03 6.99 -24.73
N TRP A 500 10.99 7.69 -24.13
CA TRP A 500 11.37 9.03 -24.56
C TRP A 500 12.79 9.42 -24.15
N HIS A 501 13.25 10.54 -24.72
CA HIS A 501 14.43 11.29 -24.31
C HIS A 501 13.97 12.61 -23.64
N PRO A 502 14.46 12.96 -22.42
CA PRO A 502 13.96 14.12 -21.66
C PRO A 502 13.98 15.44 -22.44
N GLU A 503 15.08 15.71 -23.14
CA GLU A 503 15.27 16.89 -24.00
C GLU A 503 14.26 16.95 -25.14
N GLN A 504 13.93 15.80 -25.73
CA GLN A 504 12.96 15.73 -26.81
C GLN A 504 11.55 16.03 -26.27
N VAL A 505 11.19 15.50 -25.10
CA VAL A 505 9.91 15.78 -24.44
C VAL A 505 9.79 17.27 -24.12
N ALA A 506 10.82 17.88 -23.51
CA ALA A 506 10.83 19.31 -23.19
C ALA A 506 10.61 20.16 -24.46
N ARG A 507 11.41 19.92 -25.51
CA ARG A 507 11.35 20.67 -26.77
C ARG A 507 10.01 20.52 -27.48
N GLN A 508 9.53 19.28 -27.64
CA GLN A 508 8.28 18.99 -28.33
C GLN A 508 7.08 19.55 -27.56
N SER A 509 7.07 19.43 -26.23
CA SER A 509 6.01 19.95 -25.38
C SER A 509 5.93 21.48 -25.48
N LEU A 510 7.07 22.18 -25.38
CA LEU A 510 7.13 23.64 -25.50
C LEU A 510 6.73 24.12 -26.90
N ALA A 511 7.17 23.44 -27.96
CA ALA A 511 6.76 23.76 -29.33
C ALA A 511 5.25 23.59 -29.54
N THR A 512 4.68 22.51 -29.01
CA THR A 512 3.24 22.22 -29.09
C THR A 512 2.41 23.25 -28.32
N LEU A 513 2.86 23.65 -27.12
CA LEU A 513 2.22 24.70 -26.33
C LEU A 513 2.16 26.03 -27.08
N HIS A 514 3.27 26.41 -27.72
CA HIS A 514 3.34 27.65 -28.50
C HIS A 514 2.38 27.62 -29.71
N MET A 515 2.35 26.50 -30.45
CA MET A 515 1.43 26.33 -31.59
C MET A 515 -0.03 26.41 -31.15
N ASN A 516 -0.39 25.73 -30.05
CA ASN A 516 -1.76 25.72 -29.52
C ASN A 516 -2.19 27.10 -28.99
N ALA A 517 -1.29 27.85 -28.35
CA ALA A 517 -1.58 29.20 -27.86
C ALA A 517 -1.72 30.24 -28.99
N GLY A 518 -1.13 29.97 -30.16
CA GLY A 518 -1.19 30.82 -31.35
C GLY A 518 -2.39 30.56 -32.28
N ALA A 519 -3.12 29.45 -32.11
CA ALA A 519 -4.27 29.12 -32.94
C ALA A 519 -5.47 30.05 -32.66
N PRO A 520 -6.16 30.59 -33.68
CA PRO A 520 -7.38 31.37 -33.46
C PRO A 520 -8.45 30.48 -32.82
N ALA A 521 -9.13 30.99 -31.79
CA ALA A 521 -10.22 30.28 -31.13
C ALA A 521 -11.31 29.95 -32.16
N VAL A 522 -11.48 28.67 -32.47
CA VAL A 522 -12.57 28.19 -33.31
C VAL A 522 -13.86 28.47 -32.55
N THR A 523 -14.56 29.51 -32.98
CA THR A 523 -15.87 29.91 -32.50
C THR A 523 -16.88 29.56 -33.59
N ASP A 524 -17.89 28.80 -33.18
CA ASP A 524 -19.10 28.38 -33.88
C ASP A 524 -19.05 27.22 -34.91
N LEU A 525 -20.09 26.39 -34.76
CA LEU A 525 -20.35 25.05 -35.29
C LEU A 525 -20.71 25.01 -36.79
N ASP A 526 -20.37 23.91 -37.45
CA ASP A 526 -21.30 23.24 -38.39
C ASP A 526 -21.09 21.72 -38.36
N PRO A 527 -22.15 20.89 -38.18
CA PRO A 527 -22.02 19.44 -38.15
C PRO A 527 -22.14 18.86 -39.57
N LEU A 528 -21.09 18.24 -40.10
CA LEU A 528 -21.11 17.49 -41.36
C LEU A 528 -20.31 16.18 -41.26
N PRO A 529 -20.63 15.17 -42.10
CA PRO A 529 -21.17 13.90 -41.63
C PRO A 529 -20.12 12.80 -41.42
N MET A 530 -20.49 11.85 -40.56
CA MET A 530 -19.87 10.53 -40.42
C MET A 530 -19.71 9.85 -41.78
N VAL A 531 -18.47 9.69 -42.24
CA VAL A 531 -18.11 8.70 -43.26
C VAL A 531 -17.04 7.80 -42.66
N SER A 532 -17.46 6.57 -42.40
CA SER A 532 -16.60 5.40 -42.16
C SER A 532 -15.80 5.10 -43.43
N THR A 533 -14.49 4.96 -43.30
CA THR A 533 -13.69 4.09 -44.17
C THR A 533 -12.48 3.54 -43.42
N ASP A 534 -12.30 2.23 -43.60
CA ASP A 534 -11.35 1.32 -42.98
C ASP A 534 -9.87 1.60 -43.26
N VAL A 535 -9.05 1.16 -42.28
CA VAL A 535 -7.75 0.46 -42.34
C VAL A 535 -6.84 0.76 -43.54
N GLY A 536 -5.70 1.40 -43.25
CA GLY A 536 -4.54 1.46 -44.14
C GLY A 536 -3.24 1.75 -43.39
N ARG A 537 -2.36 0.75 -43.36
CA ARG A 537 -0.91 0.78 -43.02
C ARG A 537 -0.30 2.19 -42.92
N ALA A 538 0.08 2.58 -41.71
CA ALA A 538 1.00 3.71 -41.49
C ALA A 538 2.45 3.22 -41.69
N THR A 539 3.10 3.76 -42.71
CA THR A 539 4.54 3.72 -42.93
C THR A 539 5.25 4.58 -41.88
N ALA A 540 6.43 4.14 -41.45
CA ALA A 540 7.34 4.85 -40.57
C ALA A 540 7.69 6.23 -41.14
N GLU A 541 7.15 7.29 -40.55
CA GLU A 541 7.60 8.70 -40.55
C GLU A 541 6.51 9.54 -39.86
N ASP A 542 6.30 9.32 -38.55
CA ASP A 542 5.69 10.29 -37.60
C ASP A 542 5.51 9.60 -36.24
N GLY A 543 6.55 9.64 -35.40
CA GLY A 543 6.51 9.17 -34.01
C GLY A 543 6.00 10.26 -33.06
N SER A 544 4.81 10.81 -33.29
CA SER A 544 4.21 11.80 -32.38
C SER A 544 3.53 11.09 -31.19
N VAL A 545 4.17 11.17 -30.01
CA VAL A 545 3.81 10.47 -28.76
C VAL A 545 2.74 11.23 -27.95
N LEU A 546 1.77 11.89 -28.61
CA LEU A 546 0.73 12.64 -27.89
C LEU A 546 -0.64 12.28 -28.45
N GLU A 547 -1.24 11.19 -27.94
CA GLU A 547 -2.69 11.05 -28.04
C GLU A 547 -3.34 12.16 -27.20
N SER A 548 -3.73 13.22 -27.90
CA SER A 548 -4.47 14.35 -27.34
C SER A 548 -5.94 13.96 -27.16
N ASP A 549 -6.24 13.06 -26.24
CA ASP A 549 -7.60 12.88 -25.77
C ASP A 549 -7.99 14.09 -24.92
N GLY A 550 -8.53 15.11 -25.59
CA GLY A 550 -9.09 16.30 -24.96
C GLY A 550 -8.07 17.17 -24.23
N ALA A 551 -7.03 17.65 -24.92
CA ALA A 551 -6.19 18.74 -24.42
C ALA A 551 -7.08 19.95 -24.10
N GLN A 552 -7.48 20.08 -22.84
CA GLN A 552 -8.23 21.21 -22.33
C GLN A 552 -7.31 22.43 -22.42
N LEU A 553 -7.38 23.16 -23.55
CA LEU A 553 -6.48 24.28 -23.87
C LEU A 553 -6.27 25.20 -22.66
N LEU A 554 -5.01 25.41 -22.33
CA LEU A 554 -4.56 26.42 -21.37
C LEU A 554 -4.53 27.77 -22.11
N ASP A 555 -5.47 28.66 -21.82
CA ASP A 555 -5.52 30.00 -22.42
C ASP A 555 -4.79 31.02 -21.51
N TRP A 556 -3.50 30.79 -21.29
CA TRP A 556 -2.66 31.73 -20.55
C TRP A 556 -1.89 32.61 -21.55
N PRO A 557 -2.02 33.96 -21.48
CA PRO A 557 -1.41 34.87 -22.45
C PRO A 557 0.10 34.66 -22.64
N ARG A 558 0.80 34.21 -21.60
CA ARG A 558 2.26 34.02 -21.58
C ARG A 558 2.74 32.75 -22.28
N LEU A 559 1.85 31.80 -22.56
CA LEU A 559 2.17 30.62 -23.38
C LEU A 559 2.32 30.97 -24.87
N ARG A 560 1.90 32.18 -25.28
CA ARG A 560 2.08 32.69 -26.65
C ARG A 560 3.50 33.19 -26.92
N VAL A 561 4.32 33.34 -25.88
CA VAL A 561 5.72 33.72 -26.01
C VAL A 561 6.53 32.45 -26.32
N PRO A 562 7.40 32.45 -27.35
CA PRO A 562 8.27 31.31 -27.63
C PRO A 562 9.14 30.99 -26.43
N ALA A 563 9.34 29.70 -26.13
CA ALA A 563 10.22 29.27 -25.05
C ALA A 563 11.67 29.70 -25.32
N SER A 564 12.34 30.24 -24.31
CA SER A 564 13.79 30.48 -24.36
C SER A 564 14.56 29.17 -24.14
N ALA A 565 15.85 29.17 -24.49
CA ALA A 565 16.73 28.04 -24.21
C ALA A 565 16.83 27.74 -22.70
N GLU A 566 16.67 28.76 -21.85
CA GLU A 566 16.66 28.61 -20.39
C GLU A 566 15.41 27.85 -19.92
N VAL A 567 14.24 28.08 -20.53
CA VAL A 567 13.01 27.32 -20.21
C VAL A 567 13.14 25.86 -20.64
N GLU A 568 13.67 25.59 -21.84
CA GLU A 568 13.92 24.22 -22.30
C GLU A 568 14.88 23.48 -21.37
N ALA A 569 15.95 24.14 -20.92
CA ALA A 569 16.90 23.59 -19.96
C ALA A 569 16.25 23.30 -18.61
N ALA A 570 15.48 24.24 -18.05
CA ALA A 570 14.83 24.06 -16.75
C ALA A 570 13.80 22.91 -16.74
N VAL A 571 13.01 22.76 -17.82
CA VAL A 571 12.11 21.61 -17.97
C VAL A 571 12.91 20.31 -18.05
N THR A 572 13.98 20.28 -18.85
CA THR A 572 14.85 19.10 -18.98
C THR A 572 15.46 18.70 -17.64
N ASP A 573 15.95 19.67 -16.86
CA ASP A 573 16.56 19.44 -15.56
C ASP A 573 15.54 18.92 -14.54
N PHE A 574 14.31 19.45 -14.54
CA PHE A 574 13.23 18.91 -13.72
C PHE A 574 12.89 17.46 -14.10
N LEU A 575 12.76 17.16 -15.39
CA LEU A 575 12.48 15.80 -15.84
C LEU A 575 13.59 14.83 -15.40
N ARG A 576 14.86 15.22 -15.55
CA ARG A 576 16.01 14.44 -15.08
C ARG A 576 16.00 14.24 -13.57
N LEU A 577 15.67 15.28 -12.81
CA LEU A 577 15.53 15.20 -11.35
C LEU A 577 14.52 14.12 -10.95
N VAL A 578 13.40 14.01 -11.67
CA VAL A 578 12.38 13.00 -11.39
C VAL A 578 12.81 11.61 -11.86
N TYR A 579 13.40 11.50 -13.07
CA TYR A 579 13.71 10.21 -13.68
C TYR A 579 14.93 9.49 -13.09
N PHE A 580 15.95 10.24 -12.66
CA PHE A 580 17.23 9.70 -12.22
C PHE A 580 17.50 9.98 -10.74
N ARG A 581 16.44 9.99 -9.91
CA ARG A 581 16.60 10.13 -8.46
C ARG A 581 17.04 8.80 -7.84
N ALA A 582 18.02 8.87 -6.94
CA ALA A 582 18.60 7.69 -6.28
C ALA A 582 17.59 6.88 -5.44
N HIS A 583 16.50 7.49 -4.97
CA HIS A 583 15.49 6.85 -4.13
C HIS A 583 14.10 7.01 -4.76
N GLN A 584 13.85 6.25 -5.82
CA GLN A 584 12.52 6.14 -6.42
C GLN A 584 11.78 4.92 -5.86
N GLU A 585 10.53 5.11 -5.45
CA GLU A 585 9.64 4.06 -4.93
C GLU A 585 8.40 3.95 -5.83
N PRO A 586 8.46 3.23 -6.97
CA PRO A 586 7.37 3.19 -7.96
C PRO A 586 6.04 2.63 -7.47
N GLU A 587 6.03 1.94 -6.33
CA GLU A 587 4.84 1.32 -5.73
C GLU A 587 4.10 2.28 -4.80
N VAL A 588 4.74 3.37 -4.40
CA VAL A 588 4.17 4.36 -3.48
C VAL A 588 3.26 5.32 -4.22
N SER A 589 2.05 5.58 -3.70
CA SER A 589 1.01 6.32 -4.42
C SER A 589 1.44 7.76 -4.79
N ARG A 590 2.08 8.49 -3.87
CA ARG A 590 2.62 9.84 -4.14
C ARG A 590 3.70 9.83 -5.22
N GLU A 591 4.54 8.80 -5.22
CA GLU A 591 5.64 8.63 -6.18
C GLU A 591 5.10 8.23 -7.55
N ARG A 592 4.05 7.39 -7.62
CA ARG A 592 3.32 7.10 -8.86
C ARG A 592 2.77 8.38 -9.48
N ALA A 593 2.22 9.27 -8.66
CA ALA A 593 1.68 10.55 -9.15
C ALA A 593 2.79 11.45 -9.70
N LEU A 594 3.91 11.58 -8.99
CA LEU A 594 5.07 12.34 -9.45
C LEU A 594 5.68 11.76 -10.74
N ASN A 595 5.85 10.45 -10.79
CA ASN A 595 6.33 9.74 -11.98
C ASN A 595 5.39 10.01 -13.16
N PHE A 596 4.09 9.83 -12.98
CA PHE A 596 3.11 10.06 -14.04
C PHE A 596 3.07 11.52 -14.52
N VAL A 597 3.19 12.50 -13.62
CA VAL A 597 3.32 13.92 -14.01
C VAL A 597 4.55 14.14 -14.87
N ALA A 598 5.67 13.51 -14.55
CA ALA A 598 6.87 13.61 -15.35
C ALA A 598 6.77 12.86 -16.69
N THR A 599 5.90 11.85 -16.82
CA THR A 599 5.53 11.28 -18.13
C THR A 599 4.67 12.25 -18.95
N ASN A 600 3.86 13.09 -18.29
CA ASN A 600 3.05 14.13 -18.93
C ASN A 600 3.81 15.47 -19.09
N GLY A 601 4.86 15.46 -19.91
CA GLY A 601 5.73 16.62 -20.13
C GLY A 601 5.01 17.88 -20.63
N TYR A 602 3.83 17.77 -21.24
CA TYR A 602 3.05 18.91 -21.73
C TYR A 602 2.58 19.83 -20.60
N GLN A 603 1.97 19.28 -19.53
CA GLN A 603 1.45 20.08 -18.43
C GLN A 603 2.57 20.69 -17.57
N VAL A 604 3.67 19.93 -17.38
CA VAL A 604 4.89 20.42 -16.74
C VAL A 604 5.47 21.59 -17.52
N SER A 605 5.66 21.43 -18.84
CA SER A 605 6.22 22.47 -19.71
C SER A 605 5.38 23.75 -19.69
N ALA A 606 4.06 23.64 -19.57
CA ALA A 606 3.18 24.80 -19.49
C ALA A 606 3.39 25.60 -18.20
N ALA A 607 3.60 24.92 -17.05
CA ALA A 607 3.87 25.57 -15.78
C ALA A 607 5.22 26.32 -15.81
N PHE A 608 6.27 25.65 -16.31
CA PHE A 608 7.60 26.26 -16.46
C PHE A 608 7.58 27.46 -17.41
N LEU A 609 6.93 27.32 -18.58
CA LEU A 609 6.85 28.40 -19.56
C LEU A 609 6.12 29.63 -19.02
N ASP A 610 4.99 29.47 -18.33
CA ASP A 610 4.26 30.61 -17.75
C ASP A 610 5.05 31.29 -16.62
N ALA A 611 5.69 30.51 -15.75
CA ALA A 611 6.41 31.03 -14.59
C ALA A 611 7.67 31.79 -15.01
N MET A 612 8.49 31.18 -15.86
CA MET A 612 9.79 31.71 -16.25
C MET A 612 9.66 32.91 -17.20
N ASN A 613 8.63 32.95 -18.06
CA ASN A 613 8.32 34.15 -18.83
C ASN A 613 7.87 35.34 -17.95
N ASP A 614 7.60 35.11 -16.67
CA ASP A 614 7.31 36.15 -15.68
C ASP A 614 8.50 36.45 -14.74
N GLY A 615 9.68 35.92 -15.06
CA GLY A 615 10.91 36.09 -14.29
C GLY A 615 10.93 35.30 -12.98
N LEU A 616 10.17 34.21 -12.89
CA LEU A 616 10.24 33.29 -11.75
C LEU A 616 11.11 32.08 -12.08
N GLU A 617 11.81 31.55 -11.09
CA GLU A 617 12.62 30.34 -11.20
C GLU A 617 11.97 29.19 -10.43
N TYR A 618 12.16 27.96 -10.94
CA TYR A 618 11.72 26.75 -10.24
C TYR A 618 12.51 26.57 -8.94
N VAL A 619 11.81 26.31 -7.84
CA VAL A 619 12.44 26.12 -6.53
C VAL A 619 12.36 24.66 -6.11
N ASP A 620 11.15 24.11 -6.08
CA ASP A 620 10.87 22.75 -5.63
C ASP A 620 9.46 22.32 -6.06
N HIS A 621 9.09 21.09 -5.73
CA HIS A 621 7.76 20.54 -5.87
C HIS A 621 7.28 19.94 -4.55
N ARG A 622 5.96 19.91 -4.35
CA ARG A 622 5.33 19.24 -3.21
C ARG A 622 4.35 18.19 -3.72
N LEU A 623 4.25 17.11 -2.96
CA LEU A 623 3.25 16.06 -3.19
C LEU A 623 2.25 16.14 -2.05
N GLU A 624 1.03 16.55 -2.38
CA GLU A 624 -0.05 16.74 -1.42
C GLU A 624 -1.18 15.77 -1.76
N TYR A 625 -1.88 15.21 -0.78
CA TYR A 625 -3.07 14.44 -1.08
C TYR A 625 -4.18 15.36 -1.59
N SER A 626 -4.87 14.97 -2.68
CA SER A 626 -5.91 15.79 -3.27
C SER A 626 -7.28 15.50 -2.64
N PRO A 627 -7.97 16.50 -2.08
CA PRO A 627 -9.33 16.32 -1.58
C PRO A 627 -10.37 16.13 -2.72
N PHE A 628 -9.94 16.21 -3.99
CA PHE A 628 -10.81 16.12 -5.17
C PHE A 628 -10.91 14.69 -5.74
N ALA A 629 -10.63 13.67 -4.94
CA ALA A 629 -10.82 12.27 -5.33
C ALA A 629 -12.31 11.86 -5.35
N ARG A 630 -12.67 10.98 -6.28
CA ARG A 630 -13.93 10.21 -6.20
C ARG A 630 -13.85 9.24 -5.01
N VAL A 631 -15.00 8.78 -4.53
CA VAL A 631 -15.04 7.71 -3.51
C VAL A 631 -14.30 6.48 -4.05
N GLY A 632 -13.30 6.00 -3.31
CA GLY A 632 -12.41 4.91 -3.73
C GLY A 632 -11.26 5.31 -4.66
N GLY A 633 -11.15 6.59 -5.07
CA GLY A 633 -10.00 7.10 -5.84
C GLY A 633 -8.81 7.44 -4.94
N SER A 634 -7.61 7.50 -5.55
CA SER A 634 -6.36 7.85 -4.86
C SER A 634 -5.73 9.04 -5.57
N CYS A 635 -6.19 10.25 -5.26
CA CYS A 635 -5.73 11.46 -5.97
C CYS A 635 -4.61 12.18 -5.21
N TRP A 636 -3.57 12.56 -5.94
CA TRP A 636 -2.46 13.37 -5.43
C TRP A 636 -2.31 14.65 -6.24
N ASP A 637 -2.12 15.75 -5.54
CA ASP A 637 -1.77 17.05 -6.06
C ASP A 637 -0.24 17.17 -6.11
N VAL A 638 0.30 17.20 -7.33
CA VAL A 638 1.71 17.54 -7.59
C VAL A 638 1.77 19.05 -7.80
N VAL A 639 2.38 19.75 -6.84
CA VAL A 639 2.46 21.21 -6.79
C VAL A 639 3.87 21.66 -7.15
N LEU A 640 4.04 22.31 -8.30
CA LEU A 640 5.30 22.89 -8.74
C LEU A 640 5.42 24.33 -8.24
N CYS A 641 6.48 24.66 -7.51
CA CYS A 641 6.68 25.94 -6.85
C CYS A 641 7.75 26.78 -7.55
N PHE A 642 7.41 28.04 -7.85
CA PHE A 642 8.28 29.00 -8.52
C PHE A 642 8.39 30.29 -7.70
N ARG A 643 9.58 30.90 -7.68
CA ARG A 643 9.86 32.11 -6.91
C ARG A 643 10.65 33.13 -7.71
N ASP A 644 10.49 34.40 -7.37
CA ASP A 644 11.32 35.47 -7.92
C ASP A 644 12.68 35.49 -7.22
N PRO A 645 13.79 35.29 -7.95
CA PRO A 645 15.13 35.28 -7.36
C PRO A 645 15.59 36.67 -6.88
N GLU A 646 15.05 37.75 -7.43
CA GLU A 646 15.48 39.13 -7.20
C GLU A 646 14.60 39.87 -6.18
N ASP A 647 13.29 39.58 -6.13
CA ASP A 647 12.37 40.16 -5.16
C ASP A 647 11.75 39.13 -4.23
N ALA A 648 12.44 38.91 -3.10
CA ALA A 648 11.95 38.10 -2.00
C ALA A 648 10.71 38.68 -1.30
N ARG A 649 9.98 39.67 -1.82
CA ARG A 649 8.63 40.06 -1.35
C ARG A 649 7.53 39.70 -2.34
N ARG A 650 7.87 39.34 -3.58
CA ARG A 650 6.90 38.84 -4.55
C ARG A 650 6.37 37.49 -4.08
N ALA A 651 5.08 37.28 -4.25
CA ALA A 651 4.43 36.02 -3.92
C ALA A 651 4.96 34.90 -4.83
N ASP A 652 5.21 33.73 -4.25
CA ASP A 652 5.55 32.54 -5.00
C ASP A 652 4.39 32.16 -5.95
N ARG A 653 4.68 31.49 -7.05
CA ARG A 653 3.65 30.93 -7.94
C ARG A 653 3.66 29.42 -7.83
N GLU A 654 2.49 28.86 -7.61
CA GLU A 654 2.30 27.43 -7.49
C GLU A 654 1.41 26.94 -8.63
N TYR A 655 1.80 25.80 -9.21
CA TYR A 655 1.03 25.11 -10.24
C TYR A 655 0.68 23.72 -9.76
N ARG A 656 -0.61 23.37 -9.82
CA ARG A 656 -1.08 22.07 -9.33
C ARG A 656 -1.62 21.21 -10.45
N LEU A 657 -1.13 19.97 -10.46
CA LEU A 657 -1.61 18.86 -11.24
C LEU A 657 -2.22 17.83 -10.29
N THR A 658 -3.50 17.50 -10.48
CA THR A 658 -4.13 16.43 -9.71
C THR A 658 -4.09 15.14 -10.52
N VAL A 659 -3.62 14.04 -9.92
CA VAL A 659 -3.48 12.73 -10.56
C VAL A 659 -4.15 11.67 -9.71
N ASP A 660 -5.09 10.92 -10.29
CA ASP A 660 -5.65 9.70 -9.69
C ASP A 660 -4.74 8.51 -10.01
N VAL A 661 -4.18 7.88 -8.99
CA VAL A 661 -3.26 6.73 -9.09
C VAL A 661 -3.90 5.43 -8.58
N VAL A 662 -5.24 5.37 -8.51
CA VAL A 662 -5.96 4.17 -8.04
C VAL A 662 -5.76 2.95 -8.94
N GLU A 663 -5.57 3.17 -10.25
CA GLU A 663 -5.31 2.10 -11.22
C GLU A 663 -3.83 2.05 -11.64
N PRO A 664 -3.34 0.92 -12.20
CA PRO A 664 -1.98 0.81 -12.73
C PRO A 664 -1.60 1.89 -13.72
N LEU A 665 -2.55 2.37 -14.53
CA LEU A 665 -2.38 3.55 -15.36
C LEU A 665 -3.01 4.76 -14.64
N PRO A 666 -2.20 5.68 -14.11
CA PRO A 666 -2.73 6.89 -13.51
C PRO A 666 -3.40 7.79 -14.54
N VAL A 667 -4.27 8.68 -14.06
CA VAL A 667 -4.99 9.64 -14.91
C VAL A 667 -4.98 11.03 -14.31
N THR A 668 -4.86 12.06 -15.15
CA THR A 668 -4.98 13.45 -14.69
C THR A 668 -6.43 13.80 -14.38
N VAL A 669 -6.69 14.43 -13.24
CA VAL A 669 -8.01 14.90 -12.82
C VAL A 669 -8.11 16.41 -13.02
N GLY A 670 -8.90 16.83 -14.01
CA GLY A 670 -9.12 18.25 -14.31
C GLY A 670 -7.96 18.91 -15.08
N ARG A 671 -7.87 20.24 -15.02
CA ARG A 671 -6.82 21.04 -15.70
C ARG A 671 -5.74 21.45 -14.72
N LEU A 672 -4.54 21.70 -15.25
CA LEU A 672 -3.49 22.45 -14.57
C LEU A 672 -4.08 23.77 -14.02
N ARG A 673 -3.86 24.00 -12.72
CA ARG A 673 -4.27 25.23 -12.03
C ARG A 673 -3.03 26.01 -11.61
N ALA A 674 -3.13 27.33 -11.63
CA ALA A 674 -2.10 28.24 -11.13
C ALA A 674 -2.71 29.17 -10.08
N TRP A 675 -1.97 29.48 -9.02
CA TRP A 675 -2.33 30.50 -8.04
C TRP A 675 -1.08 31.18 -7.46
N ALA A 676 -1.28 32.33 -6.83
CA ALA A 676 -0.24 32.97 -6.02
C ALA A 676 -0.18 32.26 -4.66
N GLY A 677 0.98 31.72 -4.30
CA GLY A 677 1.20 31.04 -3.03
C GLY A 677 1.00 31.99 -1.85
N THR A 678 0.39 31.49 -0.78
CA THR A 678 0.35 32.19 0.52
C THR A 678 1.64 31.89 1.25
N ARG A 679 2.41 32.94 1.59
CA ARG A 679 3.54 32.83 2.52
C ARG A 679 3.10 32.50 3.94
#